data_AF-A0AAE3EI41-F1
#
_entry.id   AF-A0AAE3EI41-F1
#
_cell.length_a   1.000
_cell.length_b   1.000
_cell.length_c   1.000
_cell.angle_alpha   90.00
_cell.angle_beta   90.00
_cell.angle_gamma   90.00
#
_symmetry.space_group_name_H-M   'P 1'
#
loop_
_entity.id
_entity.type
_entity.pdbx_description
1 polymer ?
#
loop_
_entity_poly.entity_id
_entity_poly.type
_entity_poly.pdbx_seq_one_letter_code
_entity_poly.pdbx_strand_id
1 'polypeptide(L)'
;MARNLWDLSFNQKSRRWHLTAPENIKPEQLPTLEELKTRTAEHKIHPRTLLSDDVLERSLEKARNMPGEAISFPVVLEPTFDVRISVAPEKTSATLYIRKSDDPKNPIDLKLISTVLNNSRLVGMNPEKIQAAIAEFKDSDNMELANLVLAQGTPPGRGNEREFVPLFEPLPDEQKNVLLKRLIDARNTRASASNKPQVALNSETVLAPVEKGVVVFSFSPIEPGTPGIDVYGKEIPGLPGNDPFIHLHGGLSLGPSGVKTEREGLLITSGTGHELRAEVVSCKHAEAEISVSEDKMTAFLKITPEIGAGTPLDIELVKQAISKESIKGSLNFEALEKDIQTARNLRKSLDIILLSGLPAVKPNGVRLAWKKHPGSADKPALINAGDEIVITETLPAGSDGVDVFGTVTPANQAQETREPDHDESILKEPHGQGFRYAAATGGLLVQHEGKLKVSKQWRIDGDVAEENGDIAFPGDIEIAGNVGNGRSVRAGGDLQVFGNAEVALISADESVRMQGGIKGKGRGTVWAKKEIYLQYAENSRILAGGNISIDNYCFQCTVKTNGKIIMQGNPAVLLGGNIRASQGLEVFELGSSKTIRTSISFGQNYLVSDQIEVCEREVVKIKETIDKIDAEMKRTANTNPRIHELRRTKLELMKRNDKLTVRIFTLKEQFETHIISSIRVENTVYPGVILESHGRYHEVREQKNHVIFYFDLATGQIICKPIENE
;
A
#
# COMPACT_ATOMS: atom_id res chain seq x y z
N MET A 1 5.59 -12.22 63.85
CA MET A 1 4.72 -11.40 62.99
C MET A 1 5.54 -10.96 61.80
N ALA A 2 5.21 -11.44 60.60
CA ALA A 2 5.89 -11.01 59.38
C ALA A 2 5.58 -9.53 59.14
N ARG A 3 6.61 -8.71 58.88
CA ARG A 3 6.42 -7.32 58.46
C ARG A 3 5.73 -7.36 57.09
N ASN A 4 4.54 -6.78 56.99
CA ASN A 4 3.93 -6.49 55.68
C ASN A 4 4.91 -5.63 54.89
N LEU A 5 5.22 -6.06 53.65
CA LEU A 5 6.20 -5.39 52.80
C LEU A 5 5.66 -4.11 52.17
N TRP A 6 4.36 -3.84 52.27
CA TRP A 6 3.72 -2.61 51.81
C TRP A 6 3.00 -1.93 52.98
N ASP A 7 2.84 -0.61 52.91
CA ASP A 7 2.04 0.14 53.87
C ASP A 7 1.46 1.41 53.24
N LEU A 8 0.54 2.05 53.95
CA LEU A 8 0.01 3.35 53.58
C LEU A 8 0.90 4.45 54.16
N SER A 9 1.35 5.38 53.33
CA SER A 9 2.10 6.56 53.76
C SER A 9 1.40 7.83 53.31
N PHE A 10 1.42 8.84 54.18
CA PHE A 10 0.87 10.15 53.86
C PHE A 10 1.90 10.98 53.10
N ASN A 11 1.59 11.30 51.85
CA ASN A 11 2.45 12.13 51.01
C ASN A 11 2.17 13.61 51.29
N GLN A 12 3.14 14.29 51.90
CA GLN A 12 3.04 15.71 52.29
C GLN A 12 2.84 16.67 51.10
N LYS A 13 3.36 16.33 49.91
CA LYS A 13 3.23 17.17 48.71
C LYS A 13 1.84 17.08 48.10
N SER A 14 1.29 15.87 48.00
CA SER A 14 -0.05 15.65 47.44
C SER A 14 -1.17 15.76 48.48
N ARG A 15 -0.83 15.83 49.77
CA ARG A 15 -1.74 15.75 50.93
C ARG A 15 -2.68 14.54 50.87
N ARG A 16 -2.21 13.43 50.30
CA ARG A 16 -2.99 12.20 50.12
C ARG A 16 -2.29 11.01 50.76
N TRP A 17 -3.09 10.03 51.17
CA TRP A 17 -2.61 8.70 51.48
C TRP A 17 -2.26 7.99 50.18
N HIS A 18 -1.05 7.43 50.15
CA HIS A 18 -0.55 6.62 49.06
C HIS A 18 -0.30 5.21 49.58
N LEU A 19 -0.58 4.20 48.75
CA LEU A 19 0.03 2.90 48.93
C LEU A 19 1.51 3.03 48.58
N THR A 20 2.37 2.54 49.45
CA THR A 20 3.82 2.49 49.22
C THR A 20 4.36 1.10 49.44
N ALA A 21 5.15 0.62 48.49
CA ALA A 21 5.87 -0.65 48.60
C ALA A 21 7.32 -0.47 48.12
N PRO A 22 8.28 -1.17 48.74
CA PRO A 22 9.70 -1.10 48.43
C PRO A 22 10.00 -1.70 47.06
N GLU A 23 11.15 -1.33 46.52
CA GLU A 23 11.71 -1.93 45.30
C GLU A 23 11.81 -3.45 45.45
N ASN A 24 11.51 -4.18 44.37
CA ASN A 24 11.55 -5.65 44.28
C ASN A 24 10.49 -6.41 45.10
N ILE A 25 9.37 -5.79 45.47
CA ILE A 25 8.22 -6.54 46.00
C ILE A 25 7.66 -7.50 44.91
N LYS A 26 7.39 -8.76 45.27
CA LYS A 26 6.79 -9.72 44.32
C LYS A 26 5.31 -9.37 44.11
N PRO A 27 4.74 -9.62 42.91
CA PRO A 27 3.32 -9.35 42.64
C PRO A 27 2.35 -10.04 43.61
N GLU A 28 2.69 -11.24 44.09
CA GLU A 28 1.91 -12.00 45.09
C GLU A 28 1.94 -11.38 46.49
N GLN A 29 2.85 -10.43 46.74
CA GLN A 29 3.06 -9.78 48.03
C GLN A 29 2.41 -8.39 48.11
N LEU A 30 1.85 -7.89 47.00
CA LEU A 30 1.02 -6.69 46.98
C LEU A 30 -0.39 -7.01 47.50
N PRO A 31 -1.08 -6.03 48.14
CA PRO A 31 -2.39 -6.29 48.70
C PRO A 31 -3.43 -6.65 47.64
N THR A 32 -4.41 -7.42 48.06
CA THR A 32 -5.74 -7.46 47.45
C THR A 32 -6.51 -6.17 47.74
N LEU A 33 -7.56 -5.88 46.97
CA LEU A 33 -8.42 -4.72 47.22
C LEU A 33 -9.01 -4.75 48.65
N GLU A 34 -9.40 -5.93 49.13
CA GLU A 34 -9.94 -6.14 50.49
C GLU A 34 -8.89 -5.88 51.58
N GLU A 35 -7.65 -6.35 51.39
CA GLU A 35 -6.54 -6.07 52.31
C GLU A 35 -6.18 -4.59 52.33
N LEU A 36 -6.22 -3.92 51.17
CA LEU A 36 -5.99 -2.48 51.06
C LEU A 36 -7.08 -1.70 51.82
N LYS A 37 -8.36 -2.03 51.61
CA LYS A 37 -9.48 -1.41 52.34
C LYS A 37 -9.37 -1.64 53.85
N THR A 38 -9.04 -2.85 54.27
CA THR A 38 -8.81 -3.17 55.70
C THR A 38 -7.69 -2.30 56.27
N ARG A 39 -6.58 -2.13 55.54
CA ARG A 39 -5.47 -1.27 55.94
C ARG A 39 -5.84 0.21 56.01
N THR A 40 -6.68 0.69 55.09
CA THR A 40 -7.17 2.08 55.13
C THR A 40 -8.00 2.35 56.39
N ALA A 41 -8.78 1.37 56.85
CA ALA A 41 -9.54 1.46 58.10
C ALA A 41 -8.62 1.51 59.35
N GLU A 42 -7.52 0.74 59.35
CA GLU A 42 -6.50 0.78 60.43
C GLU A 42 -5.85 2.17 60.56
N HIS A 43 -5.60 2.84 59.43
CA HIS A 43 -5.08 4.21 59.38
C HIS A 43 -6.16 5.30 59.60
N LYS A 44 -7.38 4.91 59.99
CA LYS A 44 -8.54 5.80 60.20
C LYS A 44 -8.91 6.65 58.97
N ILE A 45 -8.60 6.16 57.77
CA ILE A 45 -9.01 6.80 56.52
C ILE A 45 -10.49 6.51 56.31
N HIS A 46 -11.28 7.55 56.03
CA HIS A 46 -12.72 7.40 55.92
C HIS A 46 -13.09 6.73 54.58
N PRO A 47 -13.93 5.67 54.56
CA PRO A 47 -14.26 4.92 53.33
C PRO A 47 -14.74 5.79 52.16
N ARG A 48 -15.55 6.82 52.43
CA ARG A 48 -16.04 7.77 51.42
C ARG A 48 -14.95 8.56 50.68
N THR A 49 -13.76 8.70 51.26
CA THR A 49 -12.64 9.43 50.64
C THR A 49 -11.78 8.55 49.74
N LEU A 50 -12.04 7.24 49.70
CA LEU A 50 -11.30 6.30 48.87
C LEU A 50 -11.63 6.51 47.39
N LEU A 51 -10.65 6.21 46.53
CA LEU A 51 -10.91 6.04 45.10
C LEU A 51 -11.87 4.86 44.88
N SER A 52 -12.59 4.86 43.75
CA SER A 52 -13.49 3.76 43.42
C SER A 52 -12.74 2.44 43.29
N ASP A 53 -13.45 1.34 43.54
CA ASP A 53 -12.92 -0.02 43.48
C ASP A 53 -12.22 -0.30 42.14
N ASP A 54 -12.85 0.09 41.02
CA ASP A 54 -12.27 -0.05 39.67
C ASP A 54 -10.92 0.68 39.50
N VAL A 55 -10.79 1.87 40.09
CA VAL A 55 -9.57 2.69 39.97
C VAL A 55 -8.47 2.12 40.86
N LEU A 56 -8.82 1.65 42.06
CA LEU A 56 -7.89 0.99 42.96
C LEU A 56 -7.41 -0.35 42.39
N GLU A 57 -8.31 -1.16 41.80
CA GLU A 57 -7.97 -2.42 41.14
C GLU A 57 -7.04 -2.20 39.96
N ARG A 58 -7.35 -1.27 39.06
CA ARG A 58 -6.46 -0.92 37.94
C ARG A 58 -5.09 -0.44 38.41
N SER A 59 -5.04 0.31 39.51
CA SER A 59 -3.78 0.80 40.09
C SER A 59 -2.96 -0.34 40.70
N LEU A 60 -3.62 -1.30 41.35
CA LEU A 60 -3.00 -2.53 41.87
C LEU A 60 -2.53 -3.47 40.75
N GLU A 61 -3.30 -3.65 39.69
CA GLU A 61 -2.90 -4.43 38.50
C GLU A 61 -1.69 -3.80 37.81
N LYS A 62 -1.69 -2.47 37.64
CA LYS A 62 -0.55 -1.73 37.10
C LYS A 62 0.70 -1.93 37.97
N ALA A 63 0.54 -1.89 39.29
CA ALA A 63 1.62 -2.14 40.24
C ALA A 63 2.15 -3.58 40.19
N ARG A 64 1.27 -4.58 40.00
CA ARG A 64 1.65 -5.99 39.84
C ARG A 64 2.43 -6.26 38.55
N ASN A 65 2.18 -5.45 37.52
CA ASN A 65 2.82 -5.55 36.21
C ASN A 65 4.13 -4.73 36.08
N MET A 66 4.58 -4.08 37.16
CA MET A 66 5.84 -3.30 37.22
C MET A 66 6.78 -3.85 38.31
N PRO A 67 7.32 -5.08 38.18
CA PRO A 67 8.23 -5.65 39.16
C PRO A 67 9.59 -4.94 39.15
N GLY A 68 10.09 -4.56 40.33
CA GLY A 68 11.44 -4.01 40.51
C GLY A 68 11.53 -2.53 40.90
N GLU A 69 10.44 -1.76 40.72
CA GLU A 69 10.39 -0.35 41.12
C GLU A 69 9.63 -0.15 42.45
N ALA A 70 9.91 0.96 43.13
CA ALA A 70 9.13 1.39 44.28
C ALA A 70 7.73 1.81 43.83
N ILE A 71 6.70 1.16 44.37
CA ILE A 71 5.31 1.45 44.00
C ILE A 71 4.80 2.60 44.88
N SER A 72 4.27 3.65 44.26
CA SER A 72 3.53 4.71 44.95
C SER A 72 2.37 5.24 44.13
N PHE A 73 1.14 5.08 44.63
CA PHE A 73 -0.05 5.67 44.02
C PHE A 73 -1.09 6.08 45.08
N PRO A 74 -1.90 7.13 44.85
CA PRO A 74 -2.87 7.59 45.81
C PRO A 74 -3.99 6.57 46.00
N VAL A 75 -4.46 6.41 47.23
CA VAL A 75 -5.62 5.53 47.57
C VAL A 75 -6.89 6.32 47.89
N VAL A 76 -6.76 7.63 48.06
CA VAL A 76 -7.85 8.57 48.35
C VAL A 76 -8.02 9.57 47.21
N LEU A 77 -9.25 10.08 47.06
CA LEU A 77 -9.58 11.24 46.23
C LEU A 77 -8.72 12.45 46.65
N GLU A 78 -8.58 13.42 45.76
CA GLU A 78 -7.92 14.67 46.13
C GLU A 78 -8.72 15.41 47.21
N PRO A 79 -8.05 15.93 48.25
CA PRO A 79 -8.71 16.49 49.42
C PRO A 79 -9.40 17.84 49.15
N THR A 80 -9.05 18.50 48.05
CA THR A 80 -9.55 19.84 47.73
C THR A 80 -10.87 19.81 46.99
N PHE A 81 -11.77 20.71 47.38
CA PHE A 81 -12.99 21.02 46.64
C PHE A 81 -12.68 21.41 45.19
N ASP A 82 -13.47 20.94 44.23
CA ASP A 82 -13.35 21.28 42.82
C ASP A 82 -14.73 21.54 42.21
N VAL A 83 -14.82 22.55 41.35
CA VAL A 83 -16.05 22.89 40.62
C VAL A 83 -15.69 23.40 39.23
N ARG A 84 -16.31 22.84 38.20
CA ARG A 84 -16.02 23.18 36.81
C ARG A 84 -17.29 23.17 35.97
N ILE A 85 -17.37 24.10 35.03
CA ILE A 85 -18.37 24.08 33.98
C ILE A 85 -17.69 23.62 32.70
N SER A 86 -18.28 22.62 32.05
CA SER A 86 -17.85 22.11 30.76
C SER A 86 -18.92 22.42 29.73
N VAL A 87 -18.55 23.11 28.66
CA VAL A 87 -19.42 23.34 27.50
C VAL A 87 -18.98 22.41 26.40
N ALA A 88 -19.92 21.68 25.82
CA ALA A 88 -19.63 20.74 24.76
C ALA A 88 -19.07 21.47 23.51
N PRO A 89 -18.22 20.84 22.69
CA PRO A 89 -17.58 21.48 21.54
C PRO A 89 -18.55 22.14 20.55
N GLU A 90 -19.72 21.53 20.35
CA GLU A 90 -20.83 22.03 19.52
C GLU A 90 -21.59 23.20 20.16
N LYS A 91 -21.27 23.56 21.40
CA LYS A 91 -21.86 24.64 22.22
C LYS A 91 -23.36 24.50 22.46
N THR A 92 -23.96 23.33 22.24
CA THR A 92 -25.39 23.08 22.47
C THR A 92 -25.68 22.51 23.86
N SER A 93 -24.67 22.16 24.66
CA SER A 93 -24.88 21.72 26.04
C SER A 93 -23.79 22.23 26.98
N ALA A 94 -24.18 22.53 28.22
CA ALA A 94 -23.28 22.91 29.29
C ALA A 94 -23.60 22.10 30.55
N THR A 95 -22.57 21.54 31.20
CA THR A 95 -22.70 20.74 32.41
C THR A 95 -21.81 21.25 33.54
N LEU A 96 -22.23 21.02 34.78
CA LEU A 96 -21.50 21.31 36.00
C LEU A 96 -20.94 20.02 36.58
N TYR A 97 -19.67 20.08 36.98
CA TYR A 97 -18.98 19.07 37.76
C TYR A 97 -18.66 19.66 39.14
N ILE A 98 -18.91 18.90 40.20
CA ILE A 98 -18.57 19.27 41.59
C ILE A 98 -17.92 18.08 42.28
N ARG A 99 -16.81 18.30 42.97
CA ARG A 99 -16.17 17.35 43.88
C ARG A 99 -16.12 17.93 45.29
N LYS A 100 -16.56 17.15 46.28
CA LYS A 100 -16.49 17.52 47.70
C LYS A 100 -15.06 17.54 48.21
N SER A 101 -14.76 18.43 49.15
CA SER A 101 -13.53 18.35 49.93
C SER A 101 -13.60 17.24 50.98
N ASP A 102 -12.45 16.86 51.50
CA ASP A 102 -12.33 15.92 52.62
C ASP A 102 -12.67 16.55 54.00
N ASP A 103 -12.78 17.88 54.09
CA ASP A 103 -13.25 18.59 55.30
C ASP A 103 -14.74 18.29 55.57
N PRO A 104 -15.08 17.55 56.63
CA PRO A 104 -16.47 17.21 56.94
C PRO A 104 -17.29 18.42 57.43
N LYS A 105 -16.66 19.51 57.86
CA LYS A 105 -17.37 20.73 58.29
C LYS A 105 -17.82 21.58 57.10
N ASN A 106 -17.04 21.59 56.03
CA ASN A 106 -17.32 22.38 54.82
C ASN A 106 -17.04 21.55 53.55
N PRO A 107 -17.82 20.49 53.27
CA PRO A 107 -17.56 19.59 52.15
C PRO A 107 -17.74 20.27 50.78
N ILE A 108 -18.49 21.37 50.71
CA ILE A 108 -18.81 22.11 49.48
C ILE A 108 -18.68 23.61 49.73
N ASP A 109 -18.02 24.32 48.82
CA ASP A 109 -17.99 25.79 48.79
C ASP A 109 -19.12 26.34 47.91
N LEU A 110 -20.25 26.66 48.55
CA LEU A 110 -21.42 27.24 47.87
C LEU A 110 -21.13 28.62 47.28
N LYS A 111 -20.20 29.40 47.85
CA LYS A 111 -19.83 30.71 47.32
C LYS A 111 -19.07 30.55 46.01
N LEU A 112 -18.14 29.61 45.96
CA LEU A 112 -17.38 29.33 44.75
C LEU A 112 -18.29 28.79 43.63
N ILE A 113 -19.22 27.87 43.94
CA ILE A 113 -20.20 27.37 42.95
C ILE A 113 -21.05 28.51 42.40
N SER A 114 -21.58 29.38 43.26
CA SER A 114 -22.37 30.54 42.82
C SER A 114 -21.55 31.50 41.94
N THR A 115 -20.27 31.68 42.25
CA THR A 115 -19.35 32.54 41.48
C THR A 115 -19.11 31.95 40.08
N VAL A 116 -18.87 30.64 40.00
CA VAL A 116 -18.66 29.93 38.72
C VAL A 116 -19.91 29.95 37.85
N LEU A 117 -21.10 29.74 38.44
CA LEU A 117 -22.38 29.82 37.73
C LEU A 117 -22.68 31.23 37.22
N ASN A 118 -22.48 32.27 38.05
CA ASN A 118 -22.73 33.66 37.65
C ASN A 118 -21.76 34.13 36.55
N ASN A 119 -20.51 33.67 36.59
CA ASN A 119 -19.50 34.00 35.58
C ASN A 119 -19.64 33.20 34.28
N SER A 120 -20.52 32.18 34.23
CA SER A 120 -20.67 31.27 33.09
C SER A 120 -21.30 31.93 31.85
N ARG A 121 -22.07 33.01 32.03
CA ARG A 121 -22.83 33.70 30.96
C ARG A 121 -23.79 32.79 30.16
N LEU A 122 -24.14 31.62 30.70
CA LEU A 122 -25.08 30.70 30.07
C LEU A 122 -26.50 31.26 30.10
N VAL A 123 -27.26 31.02 29.03
CA VAL A 123 -28.66 31.44 28.90
C VAL A 123 -29.57 30.23 29.11
N GLY A 124 -30.73 30.42 29.73
CA GLY A 124 -31.72 29.36 29.92
C GLY A 124 -31.42 28.38 31.07
N MET A 125 -30.56 28.76 32.02
CA MET A 125 -30.36 27.97 33.24
C MET A 125 -31.64 27.90 34.09
N ASN A 126 -31.95 26.74 34.67
CA ASN A 126 -33.02 26.60 35.66
C ASN A 126 -32.42 26.65 37.08
N PRO A 127 -32.46 27.81 37.76
CA PRO A 127 -31.81 27.98 39.06
C PRO A 127 -32.41 27.09 40.14
N GLU A 128 -33.72 26.84 40.12
CA GLU A 128 -34.42 26.00 41.11
C GLU A 128 -33.94 24.54 41.01
N LYS A 129 -33.85 24.01 39.79
CA LYS A 129 -33.39 22.64 39.53
C LYS A 129 -31.91 22.46 39.89
N ILE A 130 -31.07 23.44 39.58
CA ILE A 130 -29.63 23.40 39.89
C ILE A 130 -29.42 23.47 41.41
N GLN A 131 -30.13 24.37 42.11
CA GLN A 131 -30.03 24.48 43.57
C GLN A 131 -30.51 23.21 44.26
N ALA A 132 -31.64 22.62 43.82
CA ALA A 132 -32.13 21.36 44.35
C ALA A 132 -31.11 20.22 44.19
N ALA A 133 -30.51 20.09 43.00
CA ALA A 133 -29.49 19.06 42.73
C ALA A 133 -28.22 19.25 43.56
N ILE A 134 -27.77 20.49 43.77
CA ILE A 134 -26.60 20.78 44.62
C ILE A 134 -26.91 20.50 46.11
N ALA A 135 -28.12 20.83 46.57
CA ALA A 135 -28.55 20.56 47.94
C ALA A 135 -28.65 19.04 48.21
N GLU A 136 -29.30 18.30 47.32
CA GLU A 136 -29.35 16.83 47.38
C GLU A 136 -27.94 16.22 47.33
N PHE A 137 -27.09 16.71 46.43
CA PHE A 137 -25.71 16.26 46.37
C PHE A 137 -24.93 16.55 47.65
N LYS A 138 -25.10 17.72 48.26
CA LYS A 138 -24.43 18.11 49.51
C LYS A 138 -24.68 17.10 50.63
N ASP A 139 -25.93 16.67 50.78
CA ASP A 139 -26.36 15.76 51.85
C ASP A 139 -26.14 14.28 51.50
N SER A 140 -25.82 13.96 50.23
CA SER A 140 -25.50 12.58 49.80
C SER A 140 -24.13 12.09 50.28
N ASP A 141 -23.93 10.77 50.28
CA ASP A 141 -22.63 10.15 50.52
C ASP A 141 -21.67 10.22 49.32
N ASN A 142 -22.16 10.68 48.16
CA ASN A 142 -21.36 10.80 46.94
C ASN A 142 -20.31 11.91 47.07
N MET A 143 -19.08 11.64 46.64
CA MET A 143 -18.00 12.63 46.63
C MET A 143 -17.94 13.47 45.36
N GLU A 144 -18.59 13.03 44.28
CA GLU A 144 -18.61 13.71 42.98
C GLU A 144 -20.02 13.79 42.40
N LEU A 145 -20.35 14.96 41.85
CA LEU A 145 -21.53 15.18 41.03
C LEU A 145 -21.06 15.42 39.60
N ALA A 146 -21.19 14.40 38.76
CA ALA A 146 -20.83 14.47 37.35
C ALA A 146 -22.06 14.81 36.49
N ASN A 147 -21.87 15.65 35.47
CA ASN A 147 -22.82 15.88 34.38
C ASN A 147 -24.16 16.55 34.77
N LEU A 148 -24.18 17.44 35.77
CA LEU A 148 -25.39 18.22 36.04
C LEU A 148 -25.63 19.21 34.89
N VAL A 149 -26.68 19.01 34.10
CA VAL A 149 -27.00 19.88 32.95
C VAL A 149 -27.40 21.28 33.43
N LEU A 150 -26.66 22.29 32.98
CA LEU A 150 -26.90 23.71 33.28
C LEU A 150 -27.78 24.38 32.22
N ALA A 151 -27.49 24.16 30.95
CA ALA A 151 -28.20 24.76 29.82
C ALA A 151 -28.16 23.85 28.59
N GLN A 152 -29.18 23.96 27.74
CA GLN A 152 -29.29 23.25 26.46
C GLN A 152 -29.71 24.23 25.35
N GLY A 153 -28.96 24.22 24.26
CA GLY A 153 -29.27 24.92 23.02
C GLY A 153 -30.02 24.03 22.02
N THR A 154 -30.27 24.55 20.82
CA THR A 154 -30.88 23.83 19.70
C THR A 154 -29.81 23.56 18.64
N PRO A 155 -29.52 22.30 18.28
CA PRO A 155 -28.53 22.02 17.23
C PRO A 155 -29.01 22.52 15.85
N PRO A 156 -28.09 22.95 14.96
CA PRO A 156 -28.45 23.32 13.60
C PRO A 156 -28.94 22.10 12.81
N GLY A 157 -29.94 22.32 11.96
CA GLY A 157 -30.40 21.35 10.98
C GLY A 157 -29.48 21.29 9.77
N ARG A 158 -29.63 20.22 8.98
CA ARG A 158 -28.89 20.00 7.74
C ARG A 158 -29.76 20.31 6.53
N GLY A 159 -29.18 20.96 5.52
CA GLY A 159 -29.86 21.27 4.25
C GLY A 159 -30.03 20.06 3.34
N ASN A 160 -30.66 20.27 2.19
CA ASN A 160 -30.92 19.22 1.22
C ASN A 160 -29.62 18.61 0.68
N GLU A 161 -29.59 17.29 0.51
CA GLU A 161 -28.43 16.60 -0.05
C GLU A 161 -28.18 17.08 -1.48
N ARG A 162 -26.90 17.21 -1.84
CA ARG A 162 -26.51 17.62 -3.18
C ARG A 162 -26.60 16.42 -4.12
N GLU A 163 -26.90 16.68 -5.38
CA GLU A 163 -27.05 15.65 -6.41
C GLU A 163 -26.08 15.91 -7.57
N PHE A 164 -25.79 14.85 -8.33
CA PHE A 164 -25.07 14.96 -9.59
C PHE A 164 -26.01 15.31 -10.75
N VAL A 165 -25.65 16.35 -11.49
CA VAL A 165 -26.33 16.75 -12.73
C VAL A 165 -25.50 16.24 -13.91
N PRO A 166 -26.00 15.27 -14.71
CA PRO A 166 -25.29 14.77 -15.89
C PRO A 166 -25.23 15.81 -16.99
N LEU A 167 -24.07 15.92 -17.65
CA LEU A 167 -23.78 16.89 -18.72
C LEU A 167 -23.34 16.21 -20.03
N PHE A 168 -23.84 15.01 -20.30
CA PHE A 168 -23.54 14.22 -21.49
C PHE A 168 -24.80 13.59 -22.07
N GLU A 169 -24.73 13.17 -23.34
CA GLU A 169 -25.80 12.47 -24.04
C GLU A 169 -25.59 10.95 -24.03
N PRO A 170 -26.52 10.16 -23.47
CA PRO A 170 -26.48 8.70 -23.54
C PRO A 170 -26.57 8.15 -24.96
N LEU A 171 -25.90 7.01 -25.19
CA LEU A 171 -26.03 6.25 -26.43
C LEU A 171 -27.44 5.63 -26.57
N PRO A 172 -27.95 5.51 -27.80
CA PRO A 172 -29.16 4.74 -28.08
C PRO A 172 -29.03 3.26 -27.69
N ASP A 173 -30.15 2.63 -27.30
CA ASP A 173 -30.17 1.26 -26.77
C ASP A 173 -29.54 0.22 -27.71
N GLU A 174 -29.72 0.34 -29.02
CA GLU A 174 -29.16 -0.61 -30.00
C GLU A 174 -27.62 -0.59 -29.99
N GLN A 175 -27.01 0.59 -30.02
CA GLN A 175 -25.55 0.76 -29.95
C GLN A 175 -25.02 0.42 -28.56
N LYS A 176 -25.74 0.85 -27.52
CA LYS A 176 -25.43 0.53 -26.12
C LYS A 176 -25.33 -0.98 -25.92
N ASN A 177 -26.29 -1.76 -26.41
CA ASN A 177 -26.31 -3.21 -26.20
C ASN A 177 -25.12 -3.93 -26.88
N VAL A 178 -24.75 -3.49 -28.09
CA VAL A 178 -23.58 -4.04 -28.80
C VAL A 178 -22.28 -3.74 -28.04
N LEU A 179 -22.08 -2.49 -27.61
CA LEU A 179 -20.88 -2.08 -26.88
C LEU A 179 -20.83 -2.68 -25.47
N LEU A 180 -21.97 -2.76 -24.78
CA LEU A 180 -22.09 -3.38 -23.46
C LEU A 180 -21.68 -4.86 -23.51
N LYS A 181 -22.14 -5.60 -24.53
CA LYS A 181 -21.73 -6.99 -24.75
C LYS A 181 -20.21 -7.11 -24.93
N ARG A 182 -19.62 -6.28 -25.80
CA ARG A 182 -18.17 -6.25 -26.03
C ARG A 182 -17.39 -5.91 -24.77
N LEU A 183 -17.87 -4.95 -23.97
CA LEU A 183 -17.25 -4.58 -22.69
C LEU A 183 -17.31 -5.71 -21.66
N ILE A 184 -18.44 -6.42 -21.55
CA ILE A 184 -18.58 -7.58 -20.67
C ILE A 184 -17.59 -8.67 -21.08
N ASP A 185 -17.53 -9.00 -22.37
CA ASP A 185 -16.60 -10.00 -22.91
C ASP A 185 -15.13 -9.60 -22.64
N ALA A 186 -14.80 -8.32 -22.82
CA ALA A 186 -13.48 -7.77 -22.57
C ALA A 186 -13.07 -7.79 -21.08
N ARG A 187 -14.03 -7.61 -20.16
CA ARG A 187 -13.78 -7.67 -18.71
C ARG A 187 -13.70 -9.09 -18.18
N ASN A 188 -14.51 -10.01 -18.70
CA ASN A 188 -14.46 -11.42 -18.32
C ASN A 188 -13.11 -12.06 -18.71
N THR A 189 -12.55 -11.68 -19.86
CA THR A 189 -11.19 -12.07 -20.24
C THR A 189 -10.10 -11.47 -19.33
N ARG A 190 -10.38 -10.38 -18.61
CA ARG A 190 -9.44 -9.66 -17.72
C ARG A 190 -9.49 -10.12 -16.26
N ALA A 191 -10.51 -10.89 -15.87
CA ALA A 191 -10.80 -11.25 -14.47
C ALA A 191 -9.68 -12.07 -13.77
N SER A 192 -8.71 -12.61 -14.51
CA SER A 192 -7.56 -13.31 -13.92
C SER A 192 -6.37 -12.40 -13.56
N ALA A 193 -6.36 -11.11 -13.95
CA ALA A 193 -5.14 -10.29 -13.91
C ALA A 193 -5.26 -8.90 -13.26
N SER A 194 -6.45 -8.39 -12.91
CA SER A 194 -6.57 -7.02 -12.36
C SER A 194 -7.51 -6.92 -11.16
N ASN A 195 -6.98 -6.52 -10.00
CA ASN A 195 -7.75 -6.17 -8.78
C ASN A 195 -8.24 -4.71 -8.78
N LYS A 196 -8.32 -4.05 -9.95
CA LYS A 196 -8.76 -2.65 -10.03
C LYS A 196 -10.29 -2.60 -9.90
N PRO A 197 -10.84 -1.74 -9.01
CA PRO A 197 -12.29 -1.54 -8.94
C PRO A 197 -12.80 -0.96 -10.28
N GLN A 198 -13.90 -1.54 -10.77
CA GLN A 198 -14.54 -1.19 -12.04
C GLN A 198 -16.04 -1.00 -11.81
N VAL A 199 -16.67 -0.14 -12.61
CA VAL A 199 -18.13 0.10 -12.56
C VAL A 199 -18.87 -1.15 -13.02
N ALA A 200 -19.78 -1.73 -12.23
CA ALA A 200 -20.51 -2.94 -12.63
C ALA A 200 -21.29 -2.72 -13.94
N LEU A 201 -21.21 -3.67 -14.87
CA LEU A 201 -21.94 -3.62 -16.14
C LEU A 201 -23.24 -4.40 -16.00
N ASN A 202 -24.37 -3.72 -16.19
CA ASN A 202 -25.71 -4.28 -16.16
C ASN A 202 -26.62 -3.54 -17.18
N SER A 203 -27.88 -3.95 -17.27
CA SER A 203 -28.86 -3.30 -18.16
C SER A 203 -29.10 -1.82 -17.84
N GLU A 204 -28.92 -1.41 -16.58
CA GLU A 204 -29.09 -0.03 -16.09
C GLU A 204 -27.87 0.87 -16.35
N THR A 205 -26.78 0.29 -16.87
CA THR A 205 -25.56 1.04 -17.19
C THR A 205 -25.83 2.02 -18.31
N VAL A 206 -25.40 3.27 -18.12
CA VAL A 206 -25.45 4.30 -19.16
C VAL A 206 -24.09 4.39 -19.82
N LEU A 207 -24.07 4.42 -21.16
CA LEU A 207 -22.87 4.54 -21.97
C LEU A 207 -22.93 5.83 -22.78
N ALA A 208 -21.84 6.58 -22.85
CA ALA A 208 -21.75 7.79 -23.66
C ALA A 208 -20.33 7.99 -24.22
N PRO A 209 -20.16 8.37 -25.50
CA PRO A 209 -18.84 8.74 -26.02
C PRO A 209 -18.42 10.07 -25.40
N VAL A 210 -17.15 10.18 -25.01
CA VAL A 210 -16.62 11.39 -24.39
C VAL A 210 -15.23 11.74 -24.91
N GLU A 211 -14.99 13.03 -25.07
CA GLU A 211 -13.67 13.58 -25.40
C GLU A 211 -12.87 13.89 -24.13
N LYS A 212 -11.55 14.05 -24.28
CA LYS A 212 -10.67 14.45 -23.18
C LYS A 212 -10.94 15.90 -22.76
N GLY A 213 -11.11 16.12 -21.46
CA GLY A 213 -11.19 17.46 -20.87
C GLY A 213 -12.61 18.03 -20.75
N VAL A 214 -13.65 17.24 -21.02
CA VAL A 214 -15.06 17.65 -20.91
C VAL A 214 -15.57 17.39 -19.48
N VAL A 215 -16.43 18.27 -18.97
CA VAL A 215 -17.13 18.06 -17.69
C VAL A 215 -18.38 17.21 -17.96
N VAL A 216 -18.45 16.04 -17.34
CA VAL A 216 -19.52 15.05 -17.55
C VAL A 216 -20.56 15.05 -16.42
N PHE A 217 -20.20 15.54 -15.23
CA PHE A 217 -21.15 15.76 -14.14
C PHE A 217 -20.84 17.07 -13.44
N SER A 218 -21.86 17.77 -12.96
CA SER A 218 -21.74 18.91 -12.05
C SER A 218 -22.52 18.65 -10.75
N PHE A 219 -22.26 19.43 -9.71
CA PHE A 219 -22.99 19.34 -8.45
C PHE A 219 -24.16 20.33 -8.44
N SER A 220 -25.28 19.93 -7.82
CA SER A 220 -26.34 20.88 -7.50
C SER A 220 -25.87 21.99 -6.52
N PRO A 221 -26.57 23.14 -6.47
CA PRO A 221 -26.26 24.24 -5.56
C PRO A 221 -26.28 23.85 -4.08
N ILE A 222 -25.53 24.57 -3.24
CA ILE A 222 -25.50 24.34 -1.78
C ILE A 222 -26.70 25.07 -1.14
N GLU A 223 -27.54 24.33 -0.42
CA GLU A 223 -28.62 24.87 0.40
C GLU A 223 -28.31 24.65 1.89
N PRO A 224 -28.20 25.72 2.72
CA PRO A 224 -27.97 25.57 4.15
C PRO A 224 -29.23 25.06 4.86
N GLY A 225 -29.04 24.26 5.91
CA GLY A 225 -30.13 23.78 6.77
C GLY A 225 -30.71 24.86 7.70
N THR A 226 -31.61 24.44 8.59
CA THR A 226 -32.18 25.35 9.58
C THR A 226 -31.13 25.79 10.62
N PRO A 227 -31.03 27.08 10.96
CA PRO A 227 -30.12 27.54 12.02
C PRO A 227 -30.46 26.95 13.39
N GLY A 228 -29.43 26.75 14.22
CA GLY A 228 -29.53 26.37 15.63
C GLY A 228 -29.25 27.55 16.57
N ILE A 229 -29.23 27.29 17.89
CA ILE A 229 -28.94 28.28 18.94
C ILE A 229 -28.01 27.63 19.98
N ASP A 230 -26.91 28.29 20.33
CA ASP A 230 -25.96 27.81 21.34
C ASP A 230 -26.42 28.13 22.79
N VAL A 231 -25.72 27.56 23.79
CA VAL A 231 -26.01 27.78 25.23
C VAL A 231 -25.78 29.22 25.71
N TYR A 232 -25.27 30.10 24.85
CA TYR A 232 -25.09 31.53 25.11
C TYR A 232 -26.13 32.39 24.38
N GLY A 233 -27.08 31.78 23.66
CA GLY A 233 -28.14 32.45 22.91
C GLY A 233 -27.70 32.98 21.54
N LYS A 234 -26.56 32.54 21.00
CA LYS A 234 -26.09 32.92 19.65
C LYS A 234 -26.57 31.92 18.60
N GLU A 235 -26.92 32.43 17.43
CA GLU A 235 -27.31 31.60 16.29
C GLU A 235 -26.13 30.77 15.77
N ILE A 236 -26.39 29.48 15.53
CA ILE A 236 -25.47 28.55 14.89
C ILE A 236 -25.94 28.38 13.44
N PRO A 237 -25.14 28.72 12.41
CA PRO A 237 -25.54 28.55 11.02
C PRO A 237 -25.94 27.10 10.71
N GLY A 238 -26.97 26.94 9.86
CA GLY A 238 -27.40 25.64 9.36
C GLY A 238 -26.29 24.90 8.62
N LEU A 239 -26.24 23.59 8.77
CA LEU A 239 -25.23 22.76 8.12
C LEU A 239 -25.61 22.56 6.64
N PRO A 240 -24.64 22.58 5.70
CA PRO A 240 -24.92 22.20 4.32
C PRO A 240 -25.30 20.71 4.24
N GLY A 241 -26.12 20.37 3.24
CA GLY A 241 -26.39 18.97 2.90
C GLY A 241 -25.13 18.21 2.51
N ASN A 242 -25.20 16.88 2.58
CA ASN A 242 -24.08 16.04 2.17
C ASN A 242 -23.79 16.18 0.68
N ASP A 243 -22.51 16.10 0.32
CA ASP A 243 -22.13 15.82 -1.06
C ASP A 243 -22.50 14.36 -1.39
N PRO A 244 -22.95 14.08 -2.63
CA PRO A 244 -23.28 12.73 -3.07
C PRO A 244 -22.02 11.86 -3.11
N PHE A 245 -22.18 10.56 -2.84
CA PHE A 245 -21.06 9.63 -2.87
C PHE A 245 -20.63 9.36 -4.30
N ILE A 246 -19.32 9.48 -4.57
CA ILE A 246 -18.76 9.24 -5.89
C ILE A 246 -17.63 8.23 -5.87
N HIS A 247 -17.77 7.23 -6.71
CA HIS A 247 -16.75 6.26 -7.02
C HIS A 247 -16.28 6.49 -8.45
N LEU A 248 -15.32 7.41 -8.59
CA LEU A 248 -14.61 7.61 -9.84
C LEU A 248 -13.57 6.51 -10.03
N HIS A 249 -13.67 5.81 -11.14
CA HIS A 249 -12.65 4.90 -11.64
C HIS A 249 -12.02 5.49 -12.91
N GLY A 250 -11.02 4.78 -13.47
CA GLY A 250 -10.04 5.34 -14.41
C GLY A 250 -10.59 6.28 -15.49
N GLY A 251 -9.81 7.31 -15.82
CA GLY A 251 -10.13 8.27 -16.89
C GLY A 251 -11.01 9.45 -16.47
N LEU A 252 -11.28 9.61 -15.17
CA LEU A 252 -12.07 10.71 -14.60
C LEU A 252 -11.33 11.36 -13.42
N SER A 253 -11.54 12.67 -13.26
CA SER A 253 -11.04 13.47 -12.14
C SER A 253 -12.15 14.33 -11.55
N LEU A 254 -12.10 14.58 -10.24
CA LEU A 254 -13.02 15.51 -9.57
C LEU A 254 -12.37 16.89 -9.50
N GLY A 255 -13.00 17.89 -10.13
CA GLY A 255 -12.61 19.29 -10.11
C GLY A 255 -13.63 20.19 -9.41
N PRO A 256 -13.35 21.51 -9.32
CA PRO A 256 -14.23 22.48 -8.64
C PRO A 256 -15.63 22.58 -9.25
N SER A 257 -15.73 22.36 -10.57
CA SER A 257 -16.97 22.46 -11.34
C SER A 257 -17.67 21.10 -11.51
N GLY A 258 -17.12 20.03 -10.95
CA GLY A 258 -17.66 18.66 -11.07
C GLY A 258 -16.66 17.66 -11.69
N VAL A 259 -17.16 16.59 -12.30
CA VAL A 259 -16.37 15.47 -12.81
C VAL A 259 -15.90 15.75 -14.23
N LYS A 260 -14.59 15.67 -14.46
CA LYS A 260 -13.94 15.95 -15.76
C LYS A 260 -13.25 14.71 -16.32
N THR A 261 -13.33 14.51 -17.63
CA THR A 261 -12.65 13.42 -18.34
C THR A 261 -11.15 13.70 -18.49
N GLU A 262 -10.31 12.71 -18.20
CA GLU A 262 -8.85 12.77 -18.35
C GLU A 262 -8.37 12.20 -19.68
N ARG A 263 -9.22 11.42 -20.36
CA ARG A 263 -8.95 10.76 -21.63
C ARG A 263 -10.22 10.68 -22.47
N GLU A 264 -10.05 10.49 -23.77
CA GLU A 264 -11.14 10.12 -24.67
C GLU A 264 -11.54 8.64 -24.50
N GLY A 265 -12.79 8.32 -24.81
CA GLY A 265 -13.28 6.96 -24.79
C GLY A 265 -14.77 6.87 -24.54
N LEU A 266 -15.17 5.78 -23.91
CA LEU A 266 -16.55 5.48 -23.57
C LEU A 266 -16.76 5.68 -22.06
N LEU A 267 -17.57 6.66 -21.69
CA LEU A 267 -18.04 6.89 -20.33
C LEU A 267 -19.04 5.79 -19.98
N ILE A 268 -18.83 5.18 -18.81
CA ILE A 268 -19.69 4.16 -18.22
C ILE A 268 -20.15 4.69 -16.87
N THR A 269 -21.46 4.74 -16.66
CA THR A 269 -22.02 5.18 -15.37
C THR A 269 -23.05 4.20 -14.86
N SER A 270 -22.99 3.90 -13.56
CA SER A 270 -24.01 3.11 -12.86
C SER A 270 -24.33 3.74 -11.51
N GLY A 271 -25.59 3.73 -11.11
CA GLY A 271 -26.04 4.22 -9.81
C GLY A 271 -27.22 5.20 -9.90
N THR A 272 -27.75 5.55 -8.74
CA THR A 272 -28.84 6.53 -8.56
C THR A 272 -28.27 7.81 -7.95
N GLY A 273 -29.01 8.92 -7.96
CA GLY A 273 -28.51 10.29 -7.66
C GLY A 273 -27.67 10.48 -6.38
N HIS A 274 -27.74 9.58 -5.39
CA HIS A 274 -26.95 9.62 -4.15
C HIS A 274 -25.64 8.82 -4.17
N GLU A 275 -25.50 7.82 -5.06
CA GLU A 275 -24.26 7.05 -5.26
C GLU A 275 -23.97 6.89 -6.75
N LEU A 276 -22.96 7.61 -7.24
CA LEU A 276 -22.53 7.56 -8.64
C LEU A 276 -21.24 6.75 -8.76
N ARG A 277 -21.25 5.73 -9.61
CA ARG A 277 -20.03 5.05 -10.07
C ARG A 277 -19.80 5.38 -11.52
N ALA A 278 -18.63 5.91 -11.86
CA ALA A 278 -18.33 6.33 -13.21
C ALA A 278 -16.89 5.97 -13.60
N GLU A 279 -16.68 5.61 -14.86
CA GLU A 279 -15.36 5.37 -15.44
C GLU A 279 -15.34 5.74 -16.93
N VAL A 280 -14.16 6.05 -17.46
CA VAL A 280 -13.95 6.21 -18.90
C VAL A 280 -12.97 5.15 -19.37
N VAL A 281 -13.44 4.28 -20.25
CA VAL A 281 -12.63 3.24 -20.88
C VAL A 281 -12.26 3.64 -22.30
N SER A 282 -10.97 3.56 -22.61
CA SER A 282 -10.48 3.75 -23.98
C SER A 282 -11.04 2.66 -24.90
N CYS A 283 -11.43 3.05 -26.11
CA CYS A 283 -11.97 2.16 -27.12
C CYS A 283 -11.11 2.26 -28.38
N LYS A 284 -10.39 1.19 -28.73
CA LYS A 284 -9.59 1.11 -29.97
C LYS A 284 -9.95 -0.17 -30.73
N HIS A 285 -10.10 -0.05 -32.04
CA HIS A 285 -10.38 -1.17 -32.94
C HIS A 285 -9.16 -2.08 -33.09
N ALA A 286 -9.38 -3.37 -33.36
CA ALA A 286 -8.30 -4.27 -33.76
C ALA A 286 -7.78 -3.91 -35.16
N GLU A 287 -6.49 -4.18 -35.39
CA GLU A 287 -5.79 -3.89 -36.64
C GLU A 287 -4.97 -5.10 -37.09
N ALA A 288 -4.83 -5.28 -38.40
CA ALA A 288 -3.96 -6.28 -39.01
C ALA A 288 -3.21 -5.66 -40.19
N GLU A 289 -1.88 -5.73 -40.16
CA GLU A 289 -0.99 -5.13 -41.14
C GLU A 289 0.05 -6.15 -41.60
N ILE A 290 0.36 -6.16 -42.90
CA ILE A 290 1.40 -7.01 -43.46
C ILE A 290 2.54 -6.16 -43.98
N SER A 291 3.75 -6.60 -43.69
CA SER A 291 4.98 -6.00 -44.21
C SER A 291 5.89 -7.10 -44.71
N VAL A 292 6.58 -6.89 -45.82
CA VAL A 292 7.59 -7.81 -46.35
C VAL A 292 8.97 -7.19 -46.16
N SER A 293 9.96 -8.00 -45.77
CA SER A 293 11.35 -7.56 -45.64
C SER A 293 11.91 -7.04 -46.97
N GLU A 294 12.88 -6.13 -46.91
CA GLU A 294 13.52 -5.55 -48.10
C GLU A 294 14.13 -6.60 -49.03
N ASP A 295 14.67 -7.68 -48.45
CA ASP A 295 15.24 -8.82 -49.17
C ASP A 295 14.19 -9.78 -49.76
N LYS A 296 12.90 -9.52 -49.52
CA LYS A 296 11.74 -10.34 -49.93
C LYS A 296 11.75 -11.76 -49.38
N MET A 297 12.57 -12.04 -48.37
CA MET A 297 12.70 -13.38 -47.79
C MET A 297 11.73 -13.63 -46.64
N THR A 298 11.10 -12.61 -46.06
CA THR A 298 10.18 -12.81 -44.92
C THR A 298 8.97 -11.89 -45.02
N ALA A 299 7.78 -12.47 -44.86
CA ALA A 299 6.54 -11.72 -44.71
C ALA A 299 6.11 -11.74 -43.24
N PHE A 300 5.89 -10.56 -42.67
CA PHE A 300 5.45 -10.36 -41.30
C PHE A 300 3.98 -9.92 -41.28
N LEU A 301 3.20 -10.49 -40.38
CA LEU A 301 1.87 -10.04 -40.01
C LEU A 301 1.94 -9.43 -38.62
N LYS A 302 1.61 -8.14 -38.52
CA LYS A 302 1.39 -7.46 -37.26
C LYS A 302 -0.12 -7.45 -36.98
N ILE A 303 -0.53 -8.19 -35.95
CA ILE A 303 -1.90 -8.12 -35.43
C ILE A 303 -1.93 -7.33 -34.13
N THR A 304 -2.87 -6.41 -34.01
CA THR A 304 -3.12 -5.62 -32.80
C THR A 304 -4.54 -5.92 -32.31
N PRO A 305 -4.72 -6.48 -31.11
CA PRO A 305 -6.04 -6.77 -30.57
C PRO A 305 -6.79 -5.50 -30.16
N GLU A 306 -8.11 -5.60 -30.05
CA GLU A 306 -8.96 -4.49 -29.64
C GLU A 306 -8.76 -4.05 -28.18
N ILE A 307 -9.01 -2.78 -27.90
CA ILE A 307 -9.05 -2.21 -26.54
C ILE A 307 -10.49 -1.80 -26.21
N GLY A 308 -10.98 -2.20 -25.04
CA GLY A 308 -12.31 -1.83 -24.54
C GLY A 308 -13.42 -2.42 -25.42
N ALA A 309 -14.34 -1.57 -25.88
CA ALA A 309 -15.49 -1.95 -26.70
C ALA A 309 -15.19 -1.99 -28.22
N GLY A 310 -13.90 -1.99 -28.61
CA GLY A 310 -13.46 -1.96 -30.00
C GLY A 310 -13.95 -3.15 -30.82
N THR A 311 -13.84 -3.06 -32.14
CA THR A 311 -14.14 -4.21 -33.03
C THR A 311 -13.07 -5.28 -32.82
N PRO A 312 -13.46 -6.53 -32.53
CA PRO A 312 -12.52 -7.56 -32.13
C PRO A 312 -11.62 -8.01 -33.28
N LEU A 313 -10.42 -8.48 -32.92
CA LEU A 313 -9.52 -9.13 -33.86
C LEU A 313 -10.09 -10.49 -34.29
N ASP A 314 -10.37 -10.65 -35.59
CA ASP A 314 -10.85 -11.90 -36.17
C ASP A 314 -10.03 -12.33 -37.40
N ILE A 315 -10.26 -13.56 -37.84
CA ILE A 315 -9.54 -14.15 -38.97
C ILE A 315 -9.89 -13.46 -40.29
N GLU A 316 -11.08 -12.87 -40.39
CA GLU A 316 -11.51 -12.17 -41.62
C GLU A 316 -10.73 -10.87 -41.81
N LEU A 317 -10.46 -10.11 -40.75
CA LEU A 317 -9.58 -8.94 -40.79
C LEU A 317 -8.17 -9.32 -41.25
N VAL A 318 -7.64 -10.45 -40.77
CA VAL A 318 -6.32 -10.96 -41.18
C VAL A 318 -6.35 -11.42 -42.64
N LYS A 319 -7.38 -12.14 -43.09
CA LYS A 319 -7.54 -12.53 -44.51
C LYS A 319 -7.63 -11.31 -45.42
N GLN A 320 -8.35 -10.26 -45.02
CA GLN A 320 -8.42 -9.01 -45.77
C GLN A 320 -7.05 -8.36 -45.88
N ALA A 321 -6.26 -8.32 -44.80
CA ALA A 321 -4.88 -7.84 -44.84
C ALA A 321 -4.00 -8.67 -45.78
N ILE A 322 -4.09 -10.00 -45.71
CA ILE A 322 -3.37 -10.96 -46.59
C ILE A 322 -3.71 -10.75 -48.05
N SER A 323 -4.99 -10.60 -48.38
CA SER A 323 -5.46 -10.46 -49.77
C SER A 323 -4.96 -9.19 -50.46
N LYS A 324 -4.53 -8.18 -49.70
CA LYS A 324 -3.94 -6.95 -50.25
C LYS A 324 -2.50 -7.17 -50.74
N GLU A 325 -1.81 -8.18 -50.22
CA GLU A 325 -0.42 -8.49 -50.55
C GLU A 325 -0.32 -9.74 -51.46
N SER A 326 0.49 -9.67 -52.52
CA SER A 326 0.61 -10.76 -53.52
C SER A 326 1.55 -11.90 -53.09
N ILE A 327 1.57 -12.27 -51.81
CA ILE A 327 2.44 -13.33 -51.27
C ILE A 327 2.01 -14.72 -51.77
N LYS A 328 2.98 -15.57 -52.14
CA LYS A 328 2.75 -16.93 -52.67
C LYS A 328 3.35 -17.96 -51.73
N GLY A 329 2.49 -18.64 -50.99
CA GLY A 329 2.89 -19.77 -50.13
C GLY A 329 1.71 -20.37 -49.38
N SER A 330 1.90 -21.57 -48.84
CA SER A 330 0.90 -22.23 -48.01
C SER A 330 0.86 -21.57 -46.63
N LEU A 331 -0.23 -20.86 -46.35
CA LEU A 331 -0.47 -20.24 -45.04
C LEU A 331 -1.21 -21.21 -44.13
N ASN A 332 -0.75 -21.36 -42.90
CA ASN A 332 -1.41 -22.17 -41.90
C ASN A 332 -2.43 -21.32 -41.12
N PHE A 333 -3.67 -21.30 -41.61
CA PHE A 333 -4.76 -20.54 -40.98
C PHE A 333 -5.12 -21.07 -39.58
N GLU A 334 -4.93 -22.36 -39.30
CA GLU A 334 -5.14 -22.91 -37.94
C GLU A 334 -4.11 -22.39 -36.94
N ALA A 335 -2.86 -22.18 -37.37
CA ALA A 335 -1.83 -21.55 -36.54
C ALA A 335 -2.17 -20.06 -36.30
N LEU A 336 -2.59 -19.35 -37.33
CA LEU A 336 -3.00 -17.95 -37.23
C LEU A 336 -4.20 -17.74 -36.29
N GLU A 337 -5.17 -18.64 -36.29
CA GLU A 337 -6.28 -18.59 -35.32
C GLU A 337 -5.79 -18.73 -33.88
N LYS A 338 -4.79 -19.59 -33.63
CA LYS A 338 -4.15 -19.70 -32.31
C LYS A 338 -3.38 -18.43 -31.95
N ASP A 339 -2.71 -17.81 -32.92
CA ASP A 339 -1.99 -16.56 -32.69
C ASP A 339 -2.95 -15.38 -32.43
N ILE A 340 -4.08 -15.30 -33.15
CA ILE A 340 -5.16 -14.34 -32.87
C ILE A 340 -5.69 -14.54 -31.46
N GLN A 341 -5.97 -15.78 -31.07
CA GLN A 341 -6.44 -16.09 -29.72
C GLN A 341 -5.37 -15.71 -28.68
N THR A 342 -4.09 -15.94 -28.99
CA THR A 342 -2.97 -15.56 -28.13
C THR A 342 -2.87 -14.04 -27.99
N ALA A 343 -2.93 -13.29 -29.09
CA ALA A 343 -2.93 -11.82 -29.09
C ALA A 343 -4.08 -11.25 -28.26
N ARG A 344 -5.29 -11.80 -28.41
CA ARG A 344 -6.48 -11.40 -27.65
C ARG A 344 -6.37 -11.74 -26.17
N ASN A 345 -5.86 -12.93 -25.84
CA ASN A 345 -5.65 -13.36 -24.46
C ASN A 345 -4.58 -12.52 -23.77
N LEU A 346 -3.47 -12.23 -24.46
CA LEU A 346 -2.37 -11.42 -23.94
C LEU A 346 -2.66 -9.92 -23.99
N ARG A 347 -3.66 -9.48 -24.76
CA ARG A 347 -3.95 -8.06 -25.08
C ARG A 347 -2.71 -7.32 -25.58
N LYS A 348 -1.88 -8.01 -26.36
CA LYS A 348 -0.64 -7.47 -26.92
C LYS A 348 -0.66 -7.67 -28.42
N SER A 349 -0.10 -6.69 -29.13
CA SER A 349 0.20 -6.87 -30.54
C SER A 349 1.21 -7.99 -30.71
N LEU A 350 1.00 -8.84 -31.71
CA LEU A 350 1.93 -9.90 -32.08
C LEU A 350 2.46 -9.62 -33.48
N ASP A 351 3.76 -9.77 -33.62
CA ASP A 351 4.43 -9.83 -34.91
C ASP A 351 4.68 -11.31 -35.24
N ILE A 352 4.04 -11.78 -36.30
CA ILE A 352 4.05 -13.18 -36.71
C ILE A 352 4.78 -13.27 -38.04
N ILE A 353 5.71 -14.21 -38.17
CA ILE A 353 6.27 -14.56 -39.47
C ILE A 353 5.22 -15.41 -40.20
N LEU A 354 4.59 -14.82 -41.23
CA LEU A 354 3.62 -15.53 -42.06
C LEU A 354 4.29 -16.58 -42.94
N LEU A 355 5.36 -16.15 -43.59
CA LEU A 355 6.08 -16.91 -44.60
C LEU A 355 7.56 -16.54 -44.53
N SER A 356 8.41 -17.55 -44.63
CA SER A 356 9.83 -17.40 -44.89
C SER A 356 10.16 -18.06 -46.22
N GLY A 357 10.85 -17.33 -47.08
CA GLY A 357 11.47 -17.88 -48.26
C GLY A 357 12.56 -18.89 -47.87
N LEU A 358 12.85 -19.82 -48.77
CA LEU A 358 13.99 -20.71 -48.63
C LEU A 358 15.20 -20.03 -49.28
N PRO A 359 16.26 -19.69 -48.53
CA PRO A 359 17.45 -19.10 -49.15
C PRO A 359 18.17 -20.13 -50.02
N ALA A 360 18.69 -19.67 -51.17
CA ALA A 360 19.54 -20.48 -52.02
C ALA A 360 20.88 -20.74 -51.31
N VAL A 361 21.45 -21.94 -51.47
CA VAL A 361 22.72 -22.35 -50.85
C VAL A 361 23.64 -22.89 -51.93
N LYS A 362 24.88 -22.41 -51.99
CA LYS A 362 25.90 -22.93 -52.90
C LYS A 362 26.26 -24.39 -52.58
N PRO A 363 26.80 -25.15 -53.55
CA PRO A 363 27.46 -26.42 -53.26
C PRO A 363 28.55 -26.25 -52.18
N ASN A 364 28.52 -27.13 -51.18
CA ASN A 364 29.32 -27.07 -49.94
C ASN A 364 29.05 -25.84 -49.05
N GLY A 365 27.97 -25.11 -49.29
CA GLY A 365 27.53 -24.00 -48.45
C GLY A 365 26.81 -24.47 -47.18
N VAL A 366 26.66 -23.56 -46.23
CA VAL A 366 25.95 -23.81 -44.96
C VAL A 366 24.53 -23.24 -45.04
N ARG A 367 23.53 -24.08 -44.80
CA ARG A 367 22.14 -23.66 -44.58
C ARG A 367 21.96 -23.27 -43.11
N LEU A 368 21.40 -22.09 -42.88
CA LEU A 368 21.04 -21.59 -41.55
C LEU A 368 19.53 -21.75 -41.35
N ALA A 369 19.13 -22.60 -40.41
CA ALA A 369 17.75 -22.77 -39.98
C ALA A 369 17.53 -22.03 -38.66
N TRP A 370 17.16 -20.76 -38.75
CA TRP A 370 16.88 -19.91 -37.58
C TRP A 370 15.62 -20.38 -36.85
N LYS A 371 15.74 -20.57 -35.54
CA LYS A 371 14.62 -20.82 -34.61
C LYS A 371 14.21 -19.54 -33.90
N LYS A 372 15.18 -18.67 -33.61
CA LYS A 372 15.01 -17.34 -33.02
C LYS A 372 15.91 -16.36 -33.76
N HIS A 373 15.34 -15.26 -34.25
CA HIS A 373 16.11 -14.19 -34.88
C HIS A 373 16.60 -13.19 -33.82
N PRO A 374 17.79 -12.60 -33.99
CA PRO A 374 18.22 -11.47 -33.17
C PRO A 374 17.22 -10.33 -33.23
N GLY A 375 16.92 -9.74 -32.08
CA GLY A 375 16.03 -8.59 -31.99
C GLY A 375 16.71 -7.31 -32.48
N SER A 376 15.89 -6.34 -32.87
CA SER A 376 16.31 -4.95 -33.07
C SER A 376 16.05 -4.12 -31.82
N ALA A 377 16.52 -2.87 -31.80
CA ALA A 377 16.25 -1.94 -30.68
C ALA A 377 14.74 -1.78 -30.42
N ASP A 378 13.93 -1.71 -31.48
CA ASP A 378 12.47 -1.56 -31.39
C ASP A 378 11.73 -2.88 -31.08
N LYS A 379 12.36 -4.02 -31.36
CA LYS A 379 11.79 -5.36 -31.16
C LYS A 379 12.79 -6.28 -30.48
N PRO A 380 12.94 -6.18 -29.16
CA PRO A 380 13.87 -7.01 -28.41
C PRO A 380 13.47 -8.49 -28.47
N ALA A 381 14.43 -9.36 -28.77
CA ALA A 381 14.22 -10.81 -28.79
C ALA A 381 14.64 -11.44 -27.45
N LEU A 382 13.69 -11.57 -26.52
CA LEU A 382 13.95 -12.27 -25.26
C LEU A 382 14.08 -13.78 -25.51
N ILE A 383 15.12 -14.36 -24.93
CA ILE A 383 15.38 -15.81 -24.94
C ILE A 383 15.70 -16.30 -23.53
N ASN A 384 15.36 -17.55 -23.24
CA ASN A 384 15.70 -18.23 -22.00
C ASN A 384 16.96 -19.08 -22.18
N ALA A 385 17.62 -19.41 -21.08
CA ALA A 385 18.71 -20.38 -21.10
C ALA A 385 18.20 -21.73 -21.62
N GLY A 386 18.92 -22.32 -22.58
CA GLY A 386 18.57 -23.55 -23.27
C GLY A 386 17.75 -23.37 -24.56
N ASP A 387 17.26 -22.16 -24.86
CA ASP A 387 16.52 -21.94 -26.10
C ASP A 387 17.41 -22.16 -27.33
N GLU A 388 16.91 -22.91 -28.32
CA GLU A 388 17.59 -23.10 -29.60
C GLU A 388 17.51 -21.82 -30.44
N ILE A 389 18.65 -21.34 -30.93
CA ILE A 389 18.76 -20.08 -31.69
C ILE A 389 18.80 -20.37 -33.19
N VAL A 390 19.76 -21.18 -33.63
CA VAL A 390 19.96 -21.53 -35.04
C VAL A 390 20.58 -22.91 -35.16
N ILE A 391 20.14 -23.67 -36.16
CA ILE A 391 20.74 -24.94 -36.55
C ILE A 391 21.42 -24.74 -37.91
N THR A 392 22.63 -25.23 -38.06
CA THR A 392 23.39 -25.19 -39.31
C THR A 392 23.47 -26.57 -39.93
N GLU A 393 23.36 -26.63 -41.25
CA GLU A 393 23.48 -27.86 -42.04
C GLU A 393 24.35 -27.59 -43.27
N THR A 394 25.43 -28.35 -43.43
CA THR A 394 26.28 -28.25 -44.62
C THR A 394 25.65 -29.02 -45.77
N LEU A 395 25.55 -28.41 -46.97
CA LEU A 395 24.91 -29.03 -48.14
C LEU A 395 25.91 -29.25 -49.28
N PRO A 396 26.39 -30.48 -49.49
CA PRO A 396 27.37 -30.77 -50.55
C PRO A 396 26.90 -30.35 -51.96
N ALA A 397 25.62 -30.56 -52.28
CA ALA A 397 25.06 -30.24 -53.60
C ALA A 397 24.51 -28.80 -53.74
N GLY A 398 24.39 -28.06 -52.63
CA GLY A 398 23.64 -26.80 -52.59
C GLY A 398 22.13 -27.00 -52.75
N SER A 399 21.37 -25.91 -52.76
CA SER A 399 19.93 -25.92 -53.03
C SER A 399 19.46 -24.59 -53.61
N ASP A 400 18.53 -24.63 -54.57
CA ASP A 400 17.86 -23.43 -55.04
C ASP A 400 17.03 -22.80 -53.91
N GLY A 401 16.90 -21.49 -53.95
CA GLY A 401 16.07 -20.72 -53.05
C GLY A 401 14.76 -20.28 -53.69
N VAL A 402 13.77 -19.93 -52.88
CA VAL A 402 12.52 -19.32 -53.31
C VAL A 402 12.13 -18.22 -52.32
N ASP A 403 11.85 -17.02 -52.82
CA ASP A 403 11.38 -15.89 -51.99
C ASP A 403 9.88 -16.02 -51.63
N VAL A 404 9.33 -15.11 -50.80
CA VAL A 404 7.92 -15.18 -50.36
C VAL A 404 6.89 -14.88 -51.47
N PHE A 405 7.36 -14.47 -52.65
CA PHE A 405 6.53 -14.24 -53.85
C PHE A 405 6.64 -15.40 -54.85
N GLY A 406 7.43 -16.43 -54.54
CA GLY A 406 7.65 -17.60 -55.41
C GLY A 406 8.75 -17.41 -56.45
N THR A 407 9.57 -16.36 -56.35
CA THR A 407 10.71 -16.13 -57.24
C THR A 407 11.85 -17.07 -56.87
N VAL A 408 12.28 -17.92 -57.82
CA VAL A 408 13.35 -18.89 -57.61
C VAL A 408 14.73 -18.25 -57.81
N THR A 409 15.63 -18.48 -56.86
CA THR A 409 17.05 -18.09 -56.94
C THR A 409 17.91 -19.36 -57.09
N PRO A 410 18.60 -19.57 -58.23
CA PRO A 410 19.44 -20.76 -58.43
C PRO A 410 20.62 -20.88 -57.45
N ALA A 411 20.96 -22.10 -57.04
CA ALA A 411 22.03 -22.41 -56.09
C ALA A 411 23.41 -21.86 -56.49
N ASN A 412 23.70 -21.79 -57.80
CA ASN A 412 24.97 -21.28 -58.32
C ASN A 412 25.09 -19.74 -58.23
N GLN A 413 23.96 -19.04 -58.14
CA GLN A 413 23.87 -17.59 -57.96
C GLN A 413 23.72 -17.18 -56.48
N ALA A 414 23.67 -18.15 -55.57
CA ALA A 414 23.54 -17.89 -54.14
C ALA A 414 24.79 -17.17 -53.58
N GLN A 415 24.57 -16.33 -52.56
CA GLN A 415 25.66 -15.78 -51.77
C GLN A 415 26.35 -16.88 -50.94
N GLU A 416 27.62 -16.68 -50.63
CA GLU A 416 28.36 -17.61 -49.78
C GLU A 416 27.93 -17.41 -48.32
N THR A 417 27.25 -18.41 -47.76
CA THR A 417 26.76 -18.39 -46.37
C THR A 417 27.73 -19.14 -45.47
N ARG A 418 28.24 -18.44 -44.45
CA ARG A 418 29.14 -19.00 -43.43
C ARG A 418 28.36 -19.35 -42.15
N GLU A 419 28.97 -20.16 -41.30
CA GLU A 419 28.45 -20.36 -39.95
C GLU A 419 28.41 -19.05 -39.17
N PRO A 420 27.39 -18.84 -38.31
CA PRO A 420 27.28 -17.65 -37.50
C PRO A 420 28.40 -17.62 -36.45
N ASP A 421 29.09 -16.49 -36.38
CA ASP A 421 30.02 -16.23 -35.29
C ASP A 421 29.24 -15.90 -34.01
N HIS A 422 29.78 -16.25 -32.86
CA HIS A 422 29.10 -16.15 -31.56
C HIS A 422 30.09 -15.91 -30.42
N ASP A 423 29.59 -15.38 -29.31
CA ASP A 423 30.35 -15.32 -28.07
C ASP A 423 30.03 -16.49 -27.12
N GLU A 424 30.64 -16.46 -25.94
CA GLU A 424 30.47 -17.49 -24.89
C GLU A 424 29.05 -17.59 -24.30
N SER A 425 28.16 -16.64 -24.60
CA SER A 425 26.76 -16.69 -24.14
C SER A 425 25.90 -17.65 -24.96
N ILE A 426 26.46 -18.24 -26.02
CA ILE A 426 25.81 -19.22 -26.90
C ILE A 426 26.67 -20.49 -26.95
N LEU A 427 26.05 -21.64 -26.72
CA LEU A 427 26.68 -22.95 -26.83
C LEU A 427 26.56 -23.47 -28.26
N LYS A 428 27.67 -23.89 -28.84
CA LYS A 428 27.75 -24.58 -30.13
C LYS A 428 27.99 -26.07 -29.91
N GLU A 429 27.07 -26.90 -30.38
CA GLU A 429 27.11 -28.35 -30.24
C GLU A 429 27.00 -29.04 -31.60
N PRO A 430 27.66 -30.19 -31.84
CA PRO A 430 27.50 -30.95 -33.08
C PRO A 430 26.05 -31.41 -33.29
N HIS A 431 25.52 -31.23 -34.50
CA HIS A 431 24.17 -31.67 -34.86
C HIS A 431 24.09 -32.09 -36.34
N GLY A 432 23.98 -33.40 -36.61
CA GLY A 432 23.94 -33.92 -37.98
C GLY A 432 25.19 -33.57 -38.78
N GLN A 433 25.02 -32.97 -39.98
CA GLN A 433 26.11 -32.46 -40.82
C GLN A 433 26.46 -30.98 -40.55
N GLY A 434 26.16 -30.48 -39.36
CA GLY A 434 26.51 -29.13 -38.93
C GLY A 434 26.43 -28.99 -37.41
N PHE A 435 25.90 -27.86 -36.94
CA PHE A 435 25.91 -27.51 -35.52
C PHE A 435 24.58 -26.94 -35.05
N ARG A 436 24.29 -27.15 -33.77
CA ARG A 436 23.21 -26.49 -33.04
C ARG A 436 23.79 -25.38 -32.17
N TYR A 437 23.19 -24.20 -32.25
CA TYR A 437 23.49 -23.05 -31.41
C TYR A 437 22.34 -22.82 -30.44
N ALA A 438 22.61 -22.88 -29.14
CA ALA A 438 21.63 -22.70 -28.08
C ALA A 438 22.08 -21.66 -27.05
N ALA A 439 21.14 -20.95 -26.44
CA ALA A 439 21.43 -19.93 -25.44
C ALA A 439 22.03 -20.55 -24.17
N ALA A 440 23.24 -20.16 -23.76
CA ALA A 440 23.83 -20.60 -22.49
C ALA A 440 23.15 -19.91 -21.29
N THR A 441 22.65 -18.69 -21.51
CA THR A 441 22.01 -17.85 -20.48
C THR A 441 20.76 -17.19 -21.04
N GLY A 442 19.85 -16.72 -20.17
CA GLY A 442 18.67 -15.95 -20.58
C GLY A 442 18.96 -14.46 -20.69
N GLY A 443 18.31 -13.78 -21.65
CA GLY A 443 18.52 -12.36 -21.92
C GLY A 443 17.97 -11.94 -23.28
N LEU A 444 18.57 -10.90 -23.87
CA LEU A 444 18.24 -10.41 -25.21
C LEU A 444 19.18 -11.00 -26.26
N LEU A 445 18.63 -11.73 -27.24
CA LEU A 445 19.38 -12.15 -28.41
C LEU A 445 19.62 -10.94 -29.32
N VAL A 446 20.88 -10.55 -29.47
CA VAL A 446 21.31 -9.41 -30.28
C VAL A 446 22.46 -9.83 -31.21
N GLN A 447 22.63 -9.08 -32.29
CA GLN A 447 23.82 -9.18 -33.13
C GLN A 447 24.69 -7.95 -32.90
N HIS A 448 25.90 -8.15 -32.40
CA HIS A 448 26.85 -7.09 -32.09
C HIS A 448 28.18 -7.39 -32.79
N GLU A 449 28.70 -6.43 -33.56
CA GLU A 449 29.93 -6.59 -34.36
C GLU A 449 29.94 -7.85 -35.25
N GLY A 450 28.77 -8.23 -35.78
CA GLY A 450 28.60 -9.42 -36.62
C GLY A 450 28.47 -10.74 -35.86
N LYS A 451 28.65 -10.76 -34.54
CA LYS A 451 28.51 -11.94 -33.68
C LYS A 451 27.15 -12.01 -33.02
N LEU A 452 26.63 -13.23 -32.86
CA LEU A 452 25.48 -13.50 -32.02
C LEU A 452 25.85 -13.47 -30.54
N LYS A 453 25.01 -12.82 -29.74
CA LYS A 453 25.19 -12.68 -28.30
C LYS A 453 23.85 -12.62 -27.57
N VAL A 454 23.82 -13.13 -26.35
CA VAL A 454 22.73 -12.94 -25.38
C VAL A 454 23.13 -11.87 -24.38
N SER A 455 22.54 -10.68 -24.49
CA SER A 455 22.78 -9.57 -23.56
C SER A 455 21.94 -9.72 -22.28
N LYS A 456 22.57 -9.56 -21.12
CA LYS A 456 21.90 -9.48 -19.81
C LYS A 456 21.42 -8.06 -19.47
N GLN A 457 21.55 -7.12 -20.40
CA GLN A 457 21.16 -5.73 -20.21
C GLN A 457 20.13 -5.35 -21.26
N TRP A 458 19.04 -4.72 -20.82
CA TRP A 458 18.01 -4.17 -21.69
C TRP A 458 17.84 -2.68 -21.45
N ARG A 459 18.23 -1.89 -22.46
CA ARG A 459 18.02 -0.45 -22.48
C ARG A 459 16.76 -0.08 -23.24
N ILE A 460 16.00 0.85 -22.67
CA ILE A 460 14.77 1.42 -23.21
C ILE A 460 14.96 2.92 -23.35
N ASP A 461 15.08 3.39 -24.60
CA ASP A 461 15.42 4.79 -24.93
C ASP A 461 14.24 5.78 -24.79
N GLY A 462 13.26 5.50 -23.93
CA GLY A 462 12.08 6.34 -23.74
C GLY A 462 11.27 6.02 -22.48
N ASP A 463 10.04 6.52 -22.45
CA ASP A 463 9.10 6.33 -21.34
C ASP A 463 8.46 4.94 -21.38
N VAL A 464 8.24 4.35 -20.21
CA VAL A 464 7.40 3.16 -20.04
C VAL A 464 5.96 3.62 -19.86
N ALA A 465 5.21 3.62 -20.96
CA ALA A 465 3.84 4.12 -21.02
C ALA A 465 2.81 3.00 -21.24
N GLU A 466 1.57 3.38 -21.56
CA GLU A 466 0.50 2.41 -21.80
C GLU A 466 0.82 1.44 -22.96
N GLU A 467 1.54 1.95 -23.96
CA GLU A 467 1.94 1.29 -25.19
C GLU A 467 2.96 0.16 -24.98
N ASN A 468 3.94 0.36 -24.09
CA ASN A 468 4.98 -0.63 -23.80
C ASN A 468 4.48 -1.75 -22.86
N GLY A 469 3.39 -1.50 -22.12
CA GLY A 469 2.86 -2.43 -21.13
C GLY A 469 3.73 -2.55 -19.88
N ASP A 470 3.54 -3.65 -19.14
CA ASP A 470 4.40 -4.01 -18.01
C ASP A 470 5.66 -4.73 -18.51
N ILE A 471 6.79 -4.43 -17.88
CA ILE A 471 8.12 -4.93 -18.25
C ILE A 471 8.60 -5.90 -17.17
N ALA A 472 9.05 -7.07 -17.59
CA ALA A 472 9.74 -8.04 -16.75
C ALA A 472 10.94 -8.61 -17.52
N PHE A 473 12.14 -8.53 -16.94
CA PHE A 473 13.37 -8.98 -17.58
C PHE A 473 14.30 -9.63 -16.55
N PRO A 474 14.90 -10.80 -16.81
CA PRO A 474 15.73 -11.52 -15.84
C PRO A 474 17.10 -10.86 -15.57
N GLY A 475 17.51 -9.89 -16.37
CA GLY A 475 18.76 -9.15 -16.21
C GLY A 475 18.55 -7.69 -15.79
N ASP A 476 19.52 -6.85 -16.13
CA ASP A 476 19.52 -5.43 -15.81
C ASP A 476 18.62 -4.66 -16.78
N ILE A 477 17.89 -3.67 -16.28
CA ILE A 477 17.05 -2.79 -17.09
C ILE A 477 17.52 -1.35 -16.92
N GLU A 478 17.70 -0.65 -18.04
CA GLU A 478 17.97 0.79 -18.09
C GLU A 478 16.82 1.50 -18.82
N ILE A 479 16.15 2.43 -18.14
CA ILE A 479 15.05 3.23 -18.70
C ILE A 479 15.50 4.68 -18.79
N ALA A 480 15.66 5.19 -20.00
CA ALA A 480 16.06 6.58 -20.24
C ALA A 480 14.95 7.59 -19.87
N GLY A 481 13.68 7.18 -19.92
CA GLY A 481 12.52 8.03 -19.64
C GLY A 481 11.86 7.77 -18.29
N ASN A 482 10.57 8.13 -18.22
CA ASN A 482 9.69 8.02 -17.06
C ASN A 482 8.96 6.67 -17.01
N VAL A 483 8.53 6.26 -15.82
CA VAL A 483 7.61 5.13 -15.63
C VAL A 483 6.20 5.67 -15.35
N GLY A 484 5.32 5.50 -16.33
CA GLY A 484 3.96 6.04 -16.32
C GLY A 484 3.04 5.41 -15.26
N ASN A 485 1.89 6.06 -15.05
CA ASN A 485 0.89 5.66 -14.08
C ASN A 485 0.37 4.23 -14.28
N GLY A 486 0.34 3.44 -13.20
CA GLY A 486 -0.22 2.10 -13.18
C GLY A 486 0.59 1.06 -13.94
N ARG A 487 1.87 1.33 -14.23
CA ARG A 487 2.83 0.40 -14.83
C ARG A 487 3.58 -0.42 -13.78
N SER A 488 4.06 -1.59 -14.20
CA SER A 488 4.98 -2.44 -13.44
C SER A 488 6.27 -2.67 -14.23
N VAL A 489 7.42 -2.40 -13.60
CA VAL A 489 8.75 -2.71 -14.13
C VAL A 489 9.47 -3.63 -13.15
N ARG A 490 9.89 -4.81 -13.62
CA ARG A 490 10.58 -5.83 -12.81
C ARG A 490 11.89 -6.26 -13.45
N ALA A 491 13.00 -5.93 -12.80
CA ALA A 491 14.34 -6.39 -13.18
C ALA A 491 14.77 -7.58 -12.30
N GLY A 492 15.33 -8.61 -12.92
CA GLY A 492 16.01 -9.72 -12.23
C GLY A 492 17.43 -9.36 -11.78
N GLY A 493 18.02 -8.33 -12.39
CA GLY A 493 19.25 -7.68 -11.97
C GLY A 493 19.00 -6.27 -11.41
N ASP A 494 19.86 -5.33 -11.76
CA ASP A 494 19.73 -3.92 -11.38
C ASP A 494 18.71 -3.17 -12.26
N LEU A 495 18.05 -2.16 -11.68
CA LEU A 495 17.11 -1.30 -12.39
C LEU A 495 17.52 0.17 -12.30
N GLN A 496 17.91 0.74 -13.44
CA GLN A 496 18.23 2.15 -13.61
C GLN A 496 17.07 2.87 -14.29
N VAL A 497 16.57 3.95 -13.67
CA VAL A 497 15.56 4.85 -14.28
C VAL A 497 16.10 6.27 -14.27
N PHE A 498 16.24 6.89 -15.43
CA PHE A 498 16.71 8.27 -15.54
C PHE A 498 15.58 9.29 -15.27
N GLY A 499 14.32 8.92 -15.55
CA GLY A 499 13.16 9.76 -15.29
C GLY A 499 12.48 9.54 -13.94
N ASN A 500 11.23 10.00 -13.86
CA ASN A 500 10.36 9.90 -12.69
C ASN A 500 9.40 8.72 -12.78
N ALA A 501 8.85 8.34 -11.63
CA ALA A 501 7.75 7.39 -11.55
C ALA A 501 6.53 8.01 -10.87
N GLU A 502 5.34 7.60 -11.33
CA GLU A 502 4.08 7.99 -10.69
C GLU A 502 3.54 6.85 -9.80
N VAL A 503 2.26 6.51 -9.96
CA VAL A 503 1.63 5.38 -9.28
C VAL A 503 2.05 4.07 -9.95
N ALA A 504 3.32 3.72 -9.83
CA ALA A 504 3.93 2.56 -10.48
C ALA A 504 4.47 1.54 -9.46
N LEU A 505 4.68 0.30 -9.93
CA LEU A 505 5.44 -0.73 -9.24
C LEU A 505 6.83 -0.83 -9.88
N ILE A 506 7.86 -0.46 -9.12
CA ILE A 506 9.25 -0.54 -9.54
C ILE A 506 9.92 -1.58 -8.65
N SER A 507 10.41 -2.67 -9.22
CA SER A 507 11.05 -3.74 -8.46
C SER A 507 12.32 -4.25 -9.12
N ALA A 508 13.37 -4.44 -8.34
CA ALA A 508 14.59 -5.10 -8.77
C ALA A 508 15.01 -6.19 -7.78
N ASP A 509 15.52 -7.30 -8.30
CA ASP A 509 16.09 -8.36 -7.48
C ASP A 509 17.48 -7.99 -6.93
N GLU A 510 18.15 -7.01 -7.52
CA GLU A 510 19.38 -6.42 -7.00
C GLU A 510 19.10 -5.02 -6.42
N SER A 511 19.52 -3.94 -7.09
CA SER A 511 19.32 -2.56 -6.64
C SER A 511 18.45 -1.75 -7.59
N VAL A 512 17.79 -0.71 -7.07
CA VAL A 512 17.07 0.28 -7.87
C VAL A 512 17.79 1.62 -7.77
N ARG A 513 18.11 2.25 -8.88
CA ARG A 513 18.63 3.62 -8.92
C ARG A 513 17.78 4.47 -9.85
N MET A 514 17.17 5.51 -9.28
CA MET A 514 16.42 6.50 -10.03
C MET A 514 17.12 7.85 -9.95
N GLN A 515 17.40 8.46 -11.11
CA GLN A 515 17.83 9.86 -11.15
C GLN A 515 16.65 10.82 -10.93
N GLY A 516 15.42 10.35 -11.06
CA GLY A 516 14.22 11.04 -10.59
C GLY A 516 13.74 10.52 -9.23
N GLY A 517 12.45 10.70 -8.98
CA GLY A 517 11.78 10.21 -7.77
C GLY A 517 10.44 9.55 -8.06
N ILE A 518 9.72 9.19 -7.00
CA ILE A 518 8.40 8.55 -7.12
C ILE A 518 7.29 9.38 -6.47
N LYS A 519 6.19 9.60 -7.19
CA LYS A 519 4.95 10.23 -6.71
C LYS A 519 3.79 9.22 -6.70
N GLY A 520 3.66 8.49 -5.59
CA GLY A 520 2.88 7.26 -5.53
C GLY A 520 1.40 7.43 -5.21
N LYS A 521 0.94 8.60 -4.75
CA LYS A 521 -0.46 8.85 -4.34
C LYS A 521 -1.05 7.73 -3.44
N GLY A 522 -0.24 7.19 -2.53
CA GLY A 522 -0.57 6.11 -1.57
C GLY A 522 -0.49 4.69 -2.13
N ARG A 523 -0.19 4.52 -3.43
CA ARG A 523 -0.20 3.22 -4.13
C ARG A 523 1.12 2.89 -4.85
N GLY A 524 1.92 3.88 -5.20
CA GLY A 524 3.25 3.68 -5.79
C GLY A 524 4.19 2.93 -4.85
N THR A 525 4.95 1.98 -5.40
CA THR A 525 5.85 1.12 -4.63
C THR A 525 7.19 0.97 -5.35
N VAL A 526 8.29 1.20 -4.62
CA VAL A 526 9.65 0.88 -5.06
C VAL A 526 10.19 -0.21 -4.13
N TRP A 527 10.68 -1.30 -4.71
CA TRP A 527 11.19 -2.45 -3.97
C TRP A 527 12.53 -2.93 -4.54
N ALA A 528 13.49 -3.24 -3.67
CA ALA A 528 14.75 -3.86 -4.06
C ALA A 528 15.22 -4.86 -3.00
N LYS A 529 15.89 -5.95 -3.37
CA LYS A 529 16.50 -6.84 -2.36
C LYS A 529 17.74 -6.21 -1.73
N LYS A 530 18.52 -5.44 -2.50
CA LYS A 530 19.71 -4.72 -2.01
C LYS A 530 19.38 -3.26 -1.77
N GLU A 531 19.92 -2.35 -2.56
CA GLU A 531 19.90 -0.92 -2.28
C GLU A 531 18.88 -0.16 -3.14
N ILE A 532 18.41 0.98 -2.63
CA ILE A 532 17.56 1.91 -3.37
C ILE A 532 18.19 3.30 -3.35
N TYR A 533 18.29 3.94 -4.51
CA TYR A 533 18.73 5.33 -4.66
C TYR A 533 17.65 6.12 -5.40
N LEU A 534 17.15 7.20 -4.80
CA LEU A 534 16.11 8.07 -5.36
C LEU A 534 16.48 9.54 -5.14
N GLN A 535 16.05 10.44 -6.03
CA GLN A 535 16.10 11.88 -5.73
C GLN A 535 15.03 12.31 -4.73
N TYR A 536 13.81 11.77 -4.81
CA TYR A 536 12.73 12.09 -3.88
C TYR A 536 11.67 10.99 -3.83
N ALA A 537 10.86 10.99 -2.77
CA ALA A 537 9.70 10.11 -2.66
C ALA A 537 8.51 10.83 -2.02
N GLU A 538 7.32 10.71 -2.63
CA GLU A 538 6.08 11.29 -2.13
C GLU A 538 4.97 10.24 -2.07
N ASN A 539 4.28 10.13 -0.93
CA ASN A 539 3.10 9.28 -0.76
C ASN A 539 3.31 7.87 -1.36
N SER A 540 4.47 7.28 -1.10
CA SER A 540 4.92 6.02 -1.72
C SER A 540 5.38 5.01 -0.68
N ARG A 541 5.42 3.74 -1.06
CA ARG A 541 6.04 2.67 -0.27
C ARG A 541 7.43 2.36 -0.81
N ILE A 542 8.46 2.48 0.02
CA ILE A 542 9.85 2.21 -0.36
C ILE A 542 10.37 1.08 0.52
N LEU A 543 10.82 -0.01 -0.10
CA LEU A 543 11.15 -1.25 0.58
C LEU A 543 12.51 -1.77 0.10
N ALA A 544 13.52 -1.83 0.95
CA ALA A 544 14.85 -2.34 0.60
C ALA A 544 15.34 -3.38 1.61
N GLY A 545 16.09 -4.38 1.17
CA GLY A 545 16.81 -5.26 2.10
C GLY A 545 18.09 -4.61 2.65
N GLY A 546 18.75 -3.78 1.84
CA GLY A 546 19.93 -2.96 2.18
C GLY A 546 19.59 -1.48 2.30
N ASN A 547 20.58 -0.60 2.10
CA ASN A 547 20.46 0.83 2.34
C ASN A 547 19.47 1.53 1.39
N ILE A 548 18.83 2.60 1.88
CA ILE A 548 17.99 3.48 1.08
C ILE A 548 18.59 4.88 1.11
N SER A 549 18.96 5.41 -0.06
CA SER A 549 19.43 6.78 -0.22
C SER A 549 18.35 7.64 -0.90
N ILE A 550 17.95 8.74 -0.26
CA ILE A 550 16.99 9.70 -0.81
C ILE A 550 17.58 11.11 -0.70
N ASP A 551 17.93 11.72 -1.82
CA ASP A 551 18.72 12.96 -1.81
C ASP A 551 17.94 14.19 -1.34
N ASN A 552 16.78 14.49 -1.95
CA ASN A 552 16.11 15.78 -1.76
C ASN A 552 15.06 15.76 -0.64
N TYR A 553 14.01 14.94 -0.78
CA TYR A 553 12.97 14.86 0.24
C TYR A 553 12.18 13.55 0.22
N CYS A 554 11.66 13.19 1.39
CA CYS A 554 10.78 12.05 1.61
C CYS A 554 9.51 12.55 2.32
N PHE A 555 8.38 12.53 1.63
CA PHE A 555 7.12 13.14 2.10
C PHE A 555 6.00 12.11 2.21
N GLN A 556 5.50 11.90 3.43
CA GLN A 556 4.37 11.01 3.74
C GLN A 556 4.53 9.58 3.18
N CYS A 557 5.75 9.04 3.26
CA CYS A 557 6.06 7.70 2.76
C CYS A 557 5.95 6.62 3.84
N THR A 558 5.76 5.38 3.39
CA THR A 558 6.06 4.20 4.22
C THR A 558 7.39 3.63 3.77
N VAL A 559 8.41 3.76 4.59
CA VAL A 559 9.77 3.32 4.25
C VAL A 559 10.16 2.17 5.16
N LYS A 560 10.65 1.07 4.60
CA LYS A 560 11.16 -0.07 5.36
C LYS A 560 12.49 -0.54 4.79
N THR A 561 13.49 -0.63 5.65
CA THR A 561 14.80 -1.16 5.32
C THR A 561 15.44 -1.91 6.48
N ASN A 562 16.21 -2.96 6.15
CA ASN A 562 17.10 -3.65 7.08
C ASN A 562 18.52 -3.05 7.12
N GLY A 563 18.79 -2.06 6.27
CA GLY A 563 19.99 -1.23 6.31
C GLY A 563 19.73 0.13 6.97
N LYS A 564 20.46 1.14 6.50
CA LYS A 564 20.38 2.53 6.93
C LYS A 564 19.66 3.37 5.88
N ILE A 565 18.92 4.40 6.33
CA ILE A 565 18.39 5.43 5.44
C ILE A 565 19.35 6.61 5.44
N ILE A 566 19.75 7.08 4.27
CA ILE A 566 20.74 8.14 4.08
C ILE A 566 20.11 9.24 3.23
N MET A 567 20.04 10.45 3.77
CA MET A 567 19.57 11.63 3.07
C MET A 567 20.63 12.72 3.17
N GLN A 568 21.42 12.88 2.11
CA GLN A 568 22.60 13.77 2.06
C GLN A 568 22.51 14.85 0.97
N GLY A 569 21.43 14.89 0.19
CA GLY A 569 21.23 15.93 -0.81
C GLY A 569 20.86 17.28 -0.19
N ASN A 570 20.51 18.23 -1.04
CA ASN A 570 20.05 19.55 -0.63
C ASN A 570 18.63 19.75 -1.16
N PRO A 571 17.58 19.73 -0.32
CA PRO A 571 17.60 20.00 1.13
C PRO A 571 17.61 18.79 2.10
N ALA A 572 17.60 17.53 1.63
CA ALA A 572 17.58 16.30 2.46
C ALA A 572 16.59 16.32 3.64
N VAL A 573 15.29 16.46 3.34
CA VAL A 573 14.24 16.64 4.35
C VAL A 573 13.31 15.42 4.43
N LEU A 574 13.08 14.90 5.63
CA LEU A 574 12.11 13.83 5.89
C LEU A 574 10.87 14.39 6.59
N LEU A 575 9.71 14.30 5.91
CA LEU A 575 8.46 14.95 6.27
C LEU A 575 7.30 13.95 6.35
N GLY A 576 7.02 13.43 7.55
CA GLY A 576 5.84 12.60 7.78
C GLY A 576 5.95 11.17 7.25
N GLY A 577 5.10 10.30 7.79
CA GLY A 577 5.01 8.89 7.38
C GLY A 577 5.47 7.91 8.45
N ASN A 578 5.65 6.65 8.04
CA ASN A 578 6.12 5.56 8.89
C ASN A 578 7.42 4.99 8.32
N ILE A 579 8.49 5.11 9.09
CA ILE A 579 9.84 4.78 8.67
C ILE A 579 10.35 3.70 9.59
N ARG A 580 10.87 2.61 9.02
CA ARG A 580 11.49 1.52 9.76
C ARG A 580 12.86 1.26 9.16
N ALA A 581 13.92 1.51 9.92
CA ALA A 581 15.29 1.37 9.44
C ALA A 581 16.15 0.67 10.50
N SER A 582 16.57 -0.57 10.23
CA SER A 582 17.26 -1.37 11.24
C SER A 582 18.55 -0.73 11.74
N GLN A 583 19.33 -0.09 10.86
CA GLN A 583 20.58 0.60 11.21
C GLN A 583 20.40 2.11 11.48
N GLY A 584 19.17 2.61 11.38
CA GLY A 584 18.81 4.00 11.66
C GLY A 584 18.79 4.92 10.43
N LEU A 585 18.96 6.23 10.68
CA LEU A 585 18.69 7.30 9.70
C LEU A 585 19.75 8.40 9.80
N GLU A 586 20.25 8.86 8.67
CA GLU A 586 21.01 10.11 8.53
C GLU A 586 20.22 11.08 7.66
N VAL A 587 19.96 12.28 8.18
CA VAL A 587 19.13 13.28 7.50
C VAL A 587 19.55 14.70 7.89
N PHE A 588 19.35 15.66 6.98
CA PHE A 588 19.61 17.07 7.27
C PHE A 588 18.50 17.65 8.15
N GLU A 589 17.24 17.53 7.72
CA GLU A 589 16.07 17.99 8.49
C GLU A 589 15.04 16.90 8.70
N LEU A 590 14.56 16.79 9.95
CA LEU A 590 13.64 15.74 10.37
C LEU A 590 12.34 16.30 10.94
N GLY A 591 11.21 15.99 10.30
CA GLY A 591 9.89 16.46 10.68
C GLY A 591 9.55 17.83 10.09
N SER A 592 8.45 18.42 10.55
CA SER A 592 7.94 19.70 10.04
C SER A 592 7.44 20.59 11.16
N SER A 593 7.60 21.91 11.02
CA SER A 593 6.99 22.91 11.90
C SER A 593 5.45 22.85 11.94
N LYS A 594 4.82 22.27 10.91
CA LYS A 594 3.36 22.03 10.86
C LYS A 594 2.92 20.76 11.60
N THR A 595 3.79 20.14 12.40
CA THR A 595 3.51 18.92 13.19
C THR A 595 2.92 17.76 12.37
N ILE A 596 3.49 17.51 11.19
CA ILE A 596 3.15 16.33 10.40
C ILE A 596 3.69 15.10 11.13
N ARG A 597 2.80 14.19 11.53
CA ARG A 597 3.16 12.97 12.26
C ARG A 597 4.22 12.18 11.51
N THR A 598 5.40 12.07 12.12
CA THR A 598 6.56 11.35 11.60
C THR A 598 6.94 10.30 12.62
N SER A 599 6.84 9.01 12.25
CA SER A 599 7.17 7.89 13.13
C SER A 599 8.36 7.14 12.58
N ILE A 600 9.39 6.95 13.39
CA ILE A 600 10.64 6.29 12.97
C ILE A 600 10.98 5.20 13.96
N SER A 601 10.99 3.96 13.48
CA SER A 601 11.45 2.80 14.23
C SER A 601 12.87 2.43 13.80
N PHE A 602 13.76 2.15 14.76
CA PHE A 602 15.13 1.70 14.48
C PHE A 602 15.66 0.65 15.48
N GLY A 603 16.74 -0.03 15.12
CA GLY A 603 17.48 -0.93 16.01
C GLY A 603 16.95 -2.36 16.13
N GLN A 604 16.04 -2.77 15.24
CA GLN A 604 15.49 -4.14 15.16
C GLN A 604 15.41 -4.60 13.69
N ASN A 605 15.37 -5.91 13.46
CA ASN A 605 15.29 -6.50 12.12
C ASN A 605 13.83 -6.50 11.59
N TYR A 606 13.50 -5.60 10.67
CA TYR A 606 12.12 -5.45 10.19
C TYR A 606 11.70 -6.52 9.18
N LEU A 607 12.63 -7.22 8.53
CA LEU A 607 12.30 -8.42 7.75
C LEU A 607 11.81 -9.57 8.65
N VAL A 608 12.37 -9.71 9.85
CA VAL A 608 11.88 -10.68 10.85
C VAL A 608 10.48 -10.29 11.33
N SER A 609 10.23 -9.00 11.58
CA SER A 609 8.88 -8.50 11.90
C SER A 609 7.85 -8.88 10.82
N ASP A 610 8.22 -8.76 9.54
CA ASP A 610 7.33 -9.14 8.43
C ASP A 610 7.07 -10.65 8.38
N GLN A 611 8.09 -11.48 8.67
CA GLN A 611 7.91 -12.93 8.79
C GLN A 611 6.98 -13.29 9.95
N ILE A 612 7.07 -12.60 11.10
CA ILE A 612 6.15 -12.77 12.23
C ILE A 612 4.73 -12.46 11.77
N GLU A 613 4.49 -11.31 11.13
CA GLU A 613 3.17 -10.88 10.67
C GLU A 613 2.56 -11.86 9.64
N VAL A 614 3.39 -12.44 8.75
CA VAL A 614 2.95 -13.46 7.79
C VAL A 614 2.55 -14.75 8.51
N CYS A 615 3.38 -15.25 9.43
CA CYS A 615 3.07 -16.45 10.19
C CYS A 615 1.85 -16.28 11.09
N GLU A 616 1.70 -15.12 11.75
CA GLU A 616 0.54 -14.81 12.59
C GLU A 616 -0.76 -14.78 11.78
N ARG A 617 -0.74 -14.16 10.58
CA ARG A 617 -1.89 -14.20 9.66
C ARG A 617 -2.23 -15.61 9.20
N GLU A 618 -1.23 -16.45 8.97
CA GLU A 618 -1.44 -17.85 8.60
C GLU A 618 -2.07 -18.65 9.74
N VAL A 619 -1.60 -18.44 10.97
CA VAL A 619 -2.20 -19.04 12.20
C VAL A 619 -3.67 -18.66 12.34
N VAL A 620 -4.03 -17.39 12.13
CA VAL A 620 -5.44 -16.94 12.18
C VAL A 620 -6.29 -17.69 11.14
N LYS A 621 -5.83 -17.77 9.89
CA LYS A 621 -6.55 -18.51 8.83
C LYS A 621 -6.70 -20.00 9.12
N ILE A 622 -5.67 -20.62 9.69
CA ILE A 622 -5.72 -22.04 10.08
C ILE A 622 -6.74 -22.25 11.20
N LYS A 623 -6.76 -21.39 12.21
CA LYS A 623 -7.76 -21.45 13.31
C LYS A 623 -9.19 -21.32 12.78
N GLU A 624 -9.46 -20.33 11.91
CA GLU A 624 -10.77 -20.19 11.27
C GLU A 624 -11.18 -21.43 10.46
N THR A 625 -10.22 -22.08 9.80
CA THR A 625 -10.47 -23.31 9.04
C THR A 625 -10.76 -24.48 9.97
N ILE A 626 -10.05 -24.59 11.09
CA ILE A 626 -10.32 -25.60 12.14
C ILE A 626 -11.72 -25.40 12.71
N ASP A 627 -12.14 -24.16 13.00
CA ASP A 627 -13.47 -23.86 13.53
C ASP A 627 -14.58 -24.27 12.55
N LYS A 628 -14.38 -24.04 11.24
CA LYS A 628 -15.29 -24.50 10.19
C LYS A 628 -15.37 -26.03 10.12
N ILE A 629 -14.22 -26.72 10.19
CA ILE A 629 -14.16 -28.19 10.22
C ILE A 629 -14.87 -28.72 11.48
N ASP A 630 -14.70 -28.07 12.63
CA ASP A 630 -15.39 -28.45 13.87
C ASP A 630 -16.91 -28.27 13.77
N ALA A 631 -17.38 -27.19 13.14
CA ALA A 631 -18.80 -27.00 12.86
C ALA A 631 -19.34 -28.06 11.88
N GLU A 632 -18.58 -28.43 10.84
CA GLU A 632 -18.95 -29.48 9.88
C GLU A 632 -18.96 -30.87 10.52
N MET A 633 -17.99 -31.18 11.38
CA MET A 633 -17.96 -32.44 12.14
C MET A 633 -19.14 -32.55 13.11
N LYS A 634 -19.57 -31.46 13.75
CA LYS A 634 -20.78 -31.46 14.61
C LYS A 634 -22.07 -31.75 13.83
N ARG A 635 -22.13 -31.36 12.55
CA ARG A 635 -23.28 -31.58 11.66
C ARG A 635 -23.26 -32.94 10.96
N THR A 636 -22.11 -33.62 10.95
CA THR A 636 -21.89 -34.88 10.24
C THR A 636 -22.09 -36.05 11.19
N ALA A 637 -22.96 -37.00 10.84
CA ALA A 637 -23.15 -38.22 11.64
C ALA A 637 -21.85 -39.05 11.69
N ASN A 638 -21.55 -39.63 12.86
CA ASN A 638 -20.33 -40.43 13.09
C ASN A 638 -20.17 -41.66 12.17
N THR A 639 -21.25 -42.09 11.51
CA THR A 639 -21.29 -43.20 10.55
C THR A 639 -20.86 -42.80 9.14
N ASN A 640 -20.67 -41.50 8.85
CA ASN A 640 -20.28 -41.02 7.53
C ASN A 640 -18.75 -41.11 7.36
N PRO A 641 -18.22 -41.80 6.32
CA PRO A 641 -16.78 -41.91 6.07
C PRO A 641 -16.05 -40.57 5.94
N ARG A 642 -16.76 -39.51 5.52
CA ARG A 642 -16.24 -38.12 5.45
C ARG A 642 -15.76 -37.59 6.80
N ILE A 643 -16.24 -38.13 7.93
CA ILE A 643 -15.80 -37.69 9.26
C ILE A 643 -14.33 -38.06 9.53
N HIS A 644 -13.83 -39.16 8.95
CA HIS A 644 -12.43 -39.56 9.08
C HIS A 644 -11.51 -38.63 8.29
N GLU A 645 -11.94 -38.18 7.11
CA GLU A 645 -11.21 -37.20 6.30
C GLU A 645 -11.14 -35.83 6.97
N LEU A 646 -12.25 -35.36 7.55
CA LEU A 646 -12.30 -34.12 8.32
C LEU A 646 -11.37 -34.17 9.55
N ARG A 647 -11.35 -35.30 10.28
CA ARG A 647 -10.42 -35.51 11.42
C ARG A 647 -8.96 -35.50 10.98
N ARG A 648 -8.62 -36.15 9.86
CA ARG A 648 -7.25 -36.15 9.31
C ARG A 648 -6.81 -34.74 8.94
N THR A 649 -7.65 -34.01 8.20
CA THR A 649 -7.39 -32.63 7.78
C THR A 649 -7.24 -31.71 8.99
N LYS A 650 -8.10 -31.86 10.02
CA LYS A 650 -7.96 -31.12 11.28
C LYS A 650 -6.62 -31.41 11.97
N LEU A 651 -6.21 -32.68 12.07
CA LEU A 651 -4.94 -33.06 12.68
C LEU A 651 -3.75 -32.44 11.94
N GLU A 652 -3.77 -32.44 10.60
CA GLU A 652 -2.72 -31.82 9.78
C GLU A 652 -2.63 -30.31 10.00
N LEU A 653 -3.78 -29.63 10.04
CA LEU A 653 -3.86 -28.19 10.32
C LEU A 653 -3.38 -27.85 11.74
N MET A 654 -3.75 -28.65 12.74
CA MET A 654 -3.24 -28.49 14.12
C MET A 654 -1.72 -28.64 14.19
N LYS A 655 -1.15 -29.68 13.55
CA LYS A 655 0.31 -29.87 13.48
C LYS A 655 1.01 -28.69 12.78
N ARG A 656 0.42 -28.14 11.71
CA ARG A 656 0.95 -26.95 11.03
C ARG A 656 0.87 -25.71 11.92
N ASN A 657 -0.24 -25.52 12.64
CA ASN A 657 -0.41 -24.43 13.59
C ASN A 657 0.62 -24.47 14.73
N ASP A 658 0.90 -25.65 15.29
CA ASP A 658 1.91 -25.81 16.35
C ASP A 658 3.31 -25.45 15.83
N LYS A 659 3.67 -25.92 14.62
CA LYS A 659 4.94 -25.56 13.96
C LYS A 659 5.06 -24.05 13.74
N LEU A 660 4.00 -23.40 13.25
CA LEU A 660 3.98 -21.95 13.06
C LEU A 660 4.08 -21.20 14.39
N THR A 661 3.44 -21.70 15.45
CA THR A 661 3.51 -21.07 16.78
C THR A 661 4.94 -21.11 17.35
N VAL A 662 5.63 -22.24 17.22
CA VAL A 662 7.05 -22.37 17.60
C VAL A 662 7.94 -21.45 16.73
N ARG A 663 7.65 -21.38 15.42
CA ARG A 663 8.37 -20.48 14.51
C ARG A 663 8.17 -19.01 14.89
N ILE A 664 6.95 -18.59 15.22
CA ILE A 664 6.64 -17.23 15.68
C ILE A 664 7.41 -16.91 16.96
N PHE A 665 7.42 -17.84 17.93
CA PHE A 665 8.19 -17.66 19.17
C PHE A 665 9.69 -17.42 18.87
N THR A 666 10.27 -18.26 18.01
CA THR A 666 11.68 -18.14 17.60
C THR A 666 11.95 -16.82 16.87
N LEU A 667 11.06 -16.40 15.98
CA LEU A 667 11.20 -15.13 15.26
C LEU A 667 11.06 -13.93 16.20
N LYS A 668 10.17 -13.99 17.20
CA LYS A 668 10.02 -12.93 18.21
C LYS A 668 11.30 -12.77 19.03
N GLU A 669 11.91 -13.88 19.45
CA GLU A 669 13.22 -13.86 20.12
C GLU A 669 14.31 -13.22 19.23
N GLN A 670 14.33 -13.55 17.94
CA GLN A 670 15.23 -12.91 16.98
C GLN A 670 14.94 -11.41 16.81
N PHE A 671 13.67 -10.98 16.90
CA PHE A 671 13.28 -9.59 16.75
C PHE A 671 13.67 -8.71 17.95
N GLU A 672 13.79 -9.29 19.14
CA GLU A 672 14.32 -8.62 20.34
C GLU A 672 15.84 -8.37 20.26
N THR A 673 16.55 -8.95 19.29
CA THR A 673 17.98 -8.69 19.11
C THR A 673 18.23 -7.24 18.69
N HIS A 674 19.06 -6.54 19.46
CA HIS A 674 19.39 -5.15 19.18
C HIS A 674 20.45 -5.03 18.06
N ILE A 675 20.14 -4.22 17.06
CA ILE A 675 21.08 -3.83 16.00
C ILE A 675 21.61 -2.44 16.33
N ILE A 676 22.94 -2.31 16.38
CA ILE A 676 23.61 -1.02 16.61
C ILE A 676 23.12 -0.03 15.53
N SER A 677 22.52 1.06 15.99
CA SER A 677 21.79 1.98 15.13
C SER A 677 21.67 3.35 15.78
N SER A 678 21.54 4.38 14.94
CA SER A 678 21.35 5.75 15.39
C SER A 678 20.57 6.58 14.38
N ILE A 679 19.91 7.63 14.88
CA ILE A 679 19.24 8.65 14.06
C ILE A 679 20.04 9.93 14.21
N ARG A 680 20.79 10.29 13.18
CA ARG A 680 21.62 11.50 13.13
C ARG A 680 20.89 12.57 12.34
N VAL A 681 20.69 13.73 12.95
CA VAL A 681 20.04 14.89 12.35
C VAL A 681 21.04 16.04 12.31
N GLU A 682 21.48 16.41 11.10
CA GLU A 682 22.57 17.38 10.92
C GLU A 682 22.13 18.82 11.18
N ASN A 683 20.90 19.21 10.80
CA ASN A 683 20.38 20.55 11.01
C ASN A 683 19.35 20.60 12.12
N THR A 684 18.09 20.27 11.82
CA THR A 684 16.96 20.50 12.73
C THR A 684 16.05 19.28 12.80
N VAL A 685 15.66 18.89 14.02
CA VAL A 685 14.53 17.99 14.28
C VAL A 685 13.37 18.78 14.90
N TYR A 686 12.20 18.68 14.28
CA TYR A 686 11.01 19.42 14.66
C TYR A 686 10.13 18.66 15.68
N PRO A 687 9.32 19.37 16.49
CA PRO A 687 8.34 18.75 17.36
C PRO A 687 7.33 17.84 16.63
N GLY A 688 6.90 16.77 17.29
CA GLY A 688 5.94 15.79 16.75
C GLY A 688 6.58 14.61 16.02
N VAL A 689 7.91 14.54 15.97
CA VAL A 689 8.66 13.34 15.58
C VAL A 689 8.63 12.33 16.72
N ILE A 690 8.21 11.11 16.41
CA ILE A 690 8.15 9.99 17.37
C ILE A 690 9.17 8.95 16.94
N LEU A 691 10.14 8.69 17.81
CA LEU A 691 11.14 7.66 17.64
C LEU A 691 10.73 6.42 18.43
N GLU A 692 10.94 5.24 17.88
CA GLU A 692 10.63 3.97 18.50
C GLU A 692 11.79 2.99 18.34
N SER A 693 12.10 2.26 19.41
CA SER A 693 13.08 1.18 19.39
C SER A 693 12.74 0.19 20.51
N HIS A 694 12.59 -1.09 20.19
CA HIS A 694 12.27 -2.14 21.17
C HIS A 694 10.98 -1.84 21.98
N GLY A 695 9.97 -1.26 21.33
CA GLY A 695 8.71 -0.87 21.96
C GLY A 695 8.80 0.34 22.90
N ARG A 696 9.96 1.01 22.96
CA ARG A 696 10.18 2.24 23.73
C ARG A 696 10.08 3.44 22.82
N TYR A 697 9.39 4.48 23.30
CA TYR A 697 9.06 5.65 22.49
C TYR A 697 9.75 6.90 23.02
N HIS A 698 10.22 7.75 22.12
CA HIS A 698 10.74 9.08 22.41
C HIS A 698 10.10 10.10 21.47
N GLU A 699 9.30 10.99 22.02
CA GLU A 699 8.68 12.08 21.28
C GLU A 699 9.52 13.35 21.41
N VAL A 700 9.85 13.95 20.28
CA VAL A 700 10.49 15.26 20.22
C VAL A 700 9.42 16.32 20.50
N ARG A 701 9.51 16.97 21.65
CA ARG A 701 8.54 18.00 22.10
C ARG A 701 8.97 19.43 21.77
N GLU A 702 10.27 19.64 21.64
CA GLU A 702 10.88 20.93 21.35
C GLU A 702 11.86 20.77 20.19
N GLN A 703 12.00 21.83 19.40
CA GLN A 703 12.95 21.83 18.30
C GLN A 703 14.37 21.64 18.85
N LYS A 704 15.12 20.69 18.27
CA LYS A 704 16.53 20.48 18.58
C LYS A 704 17.35 20.58 17.30
N ASN A 705 18.58 21.04 17.42
CA ASN A 705 19.47 21.22 16.29
C ASN A 705 20.73 20.37 16.49
N HIS A 706 21.24 19.80 15.40
CA HIS A 706 22.50 19.05 15.35
C HIS A 706 22.61 17.97 16.45
N VAL A 707 21.74 16.95 16.36
CA VAL A 707 21.57 15.93 17.40
C VAL A 707 21.63 14.51 16.84
N ILE A 708 22.07 13.58 17.68
CA ILE A 708 22.03 12.14 17.44
C ILE A 708 21.14 11.46 18.50
N PHE A 709 20.29 10.55 18.04
CA PHE A 709 19.51 9.67 18.89
C PHE A 709 20.01 8.24 18.75
N TYR A 710 20.12 7.52 19.86
CA TYR A 710 20.46 6.10 19.85
C TYR A 710 19.76 5.39 21.01
N PHE A 711 19.61 4.07 20.91
CA PHE A 711 19.03 3.26 21.97
C PHE A 711 20.14 2.80 22.92
N ASP A 712 19.99 3.13 24.21
CA ASP A 712 20.92 2.71 25.24
C ASP A 712 20.45 1.39 25.86
N LEU A 713 21.23 0.33 25.65
CA LEU A 713 20.94 -1.02 26.14
C LEU A 713 20.94 -1.13 27.66
N ALA A 714 21.70 -0.29 28.37
CA ALA A 714 21.79 -0.35 29.83
C ALA A 714 20.57 0.30 30.49
N THR A 715 20.06 1.40 29.91
CA THR A 715 18.90 2.13 30.46
C THR A 715 17.57 1.71 29.83
N GLY A 716 17.59 1.09 28.65
CA GLY A 716 16.40 0.75 27.88
C GLY A 716 15.67 2.00 27.34
N GLN A 717 16.37 3.12 27.18
CA GLN A 717 15.81 4.39 26.73
C GLN A 717 16.47 4.88 25.44
N ILE A 718 15.72 5.67 24.67
CA ILE A 718 16.27 6.41 23.52
C ILE A 718 16.88 7.69 24.05
N ILE A 719 18.21 7.83 23.94
CA ILE A 719 18.97 8.97 24.42
C ILE A 719 19.23 9.93 23.26
N CYS A 720 19.10 11.23 23.53
CA CYS A 720 19.43 12.31 22.60
C CYS A 720 20.72 12.98 23.07
N LYS A 721 21.71 13.10 22.19
CA LYS A 721 22.97 13.83 22.44
C LYS A 721 23.21 14.87 21.33
N PRO A 722 23.86 16.00 21.63
CA PRO A 722 24.40 16.85 20.58
C PRO A 722 25.48 16.09 19.81
N ILE A 723 25.59 16.35 18.51
CA ILE A 723 26.73 15.86 17.71
C ILE A 723 27.91 16.78 18.03
N GLU A 724 29.03 16.20 18.46
CA GLU A 724 30.27 16.94 18.65
C GLU A 724 30.94 17.11 17.27
N ASN A 725 31.34 18.34 16.93
CA ASN A 725 32.14 18.58 15.73
C ASN A 725 33.54 18.01 15.99
N GLU A 726 33.93 16.98 15.24
CA GLU A 726 35.33 16.54 15.13
C GLU A 726 36.20 17.58 14.42
#